data_AF-A0A2D6EPV7-F1
#
_entry.id   AF-A0A2D6EPV7-F1
#
_cell.length_a   1.000
_cell.length_b   1.000
_cell.length_c   1.000
_cell.angle_alpha   90.00
_cell.angle_beta   90.00
_cell.angle_gamma   90.00
#
_symmetry.space_group_name_H-M   'P 1'
#
loop_
_entity.id
_entity.type
_entity.pdbx_description
1 polymer ?
#
loop_
_entity_poly.entity_id
_entity_poly.type
_entity_poly.pdbx_seq_one_letter_code
_entity_poly.pdbx_strand_id
1 'polypeptide(L)'
;MPDAHKKENSANITKRVYVIACGVLSIDIKRLAENFNLDISMRFLKGGLHEKPMELRKQLQTAIDGVSGSDQYDRIAIGYGICGRGTVGVEARDIPLVIPKAHDCIAMFLGSNQAYNDEFSRYPGTYYISAGWYEEKAEPLSQKRRWAYFGDEKIKYDDLVKKYGEKDARETFKFLNSWKRNYQRAAFIDTGVENSRIYEDYAKSMAKEYNWKYEVIKGNLSLLEKLICTDSTTNEILVVPPKHRIEHDPKSDGVRVDPILKKIEIGDKQPKSFWVRDNNNRLKNKREIDFGLGIDAGGTFTDAAIYDLSADRVCSKNKALTTRWNLTEGIQEALAGLDTEKLKAVELVAISTTLATNAIVEGKGQKVGLILMPPYGLFDPGDINYEPKSIVLGRLEITGKEIDPVNELQIRRTAREMVKRFQVKAFAVSGFAGTINPEHELLVQRLLHEETGLFVTCGHELSDLLNFRTRAMTAVLNARIIPRSIDLLDNIEGVLHKHGIKAQIVVVKGDGTLMSAEMARERPVETILSGPAASVAGAHYLTDCEDAIVVDVGGTTSDIAAFQEGEVKICKNGADIGGFRTHVKALEIRTAGLGGDSFISWEKDHFEISPQRVGPIAWLGTKDPGTHKALKYMMFHPGSYQSTTKTMQILIKTGAVDNMSLTHQEKEIVKLLEKRPYSLDELAKYVETPHRMLLHLTHLEDNFIIQRCGLTPTDLLHVTKKFDRWDNKASLKICELVSQITGLEVTELAEKLLEQFIKKLAKEILEKELVEKTGHPDLKESKSCQVIIDHILSGADKDHVLQAKLSKPIIAIGAPVKNFLPGAAKLLNARLIIPKNEDVANAVGAITSKIMIRRKATIKPDQEGGFLIEGLEGNRQFSKFDRAVEHAENELVCLVRKIGRASGTSETSIKIHVEDKIPATANGSPVFLGRTLTAQLKGKPDMLPKQKSLGQSALA
;
A
#
# COMPACT_ATOMS: atom_id res chain seq x y z
N MET A 1 35.37 -56.81 -8.52
CA MET A 1 34.82 -57.49 -7.33
C MET A 1 34.07 -56.46 -6.51
N PRO A 2 32.74 -56.54 -6.42
CA PRO A 2 31.97 -55.83 -5.41
C PRO A 2 31.94 -56.65 -4.11
N ASP A 3 31.95 -56.00 -2.95
CA ASP A 3 31.10 -56.32 -1.78
C ASP A 3 31.68 -55.72 -0.50
N ALA A 4 30.86 -54.88 0.14
CA ALA A 4 30.51 -54.95 1.57
C ALA A 4 30.01 -53.60 2.10
N HIS A 5 28.87 -53.12 1.59
CA HIS A 5 28.01 -52.26 2.41
C HIS A 5 27.04 -53.14 3.18
N LYS A 6 27.22 -53.13 4.50
CA LYS A 6 26.38 -53.76 5.52
C LYS A 6 24.90 -53.44 5.25
N LYS A 7 24.10 -54.48 5.06
CA LYS A 7 22.65 -54.46 5.26
C LYS A 7 22.37 -54.20 6.73
N GLU A 8 21.96 -52.99 7.08
CA GLU A 8 21.10 -52.80 8.24
C GLU A 8 19.69 -53.28 7.86
N ASN A 9 19.22 -54.29 8.58
CA ASN A 9 17.84 -54.78 8.51
C ASN A 9 16.87 -53.66 8.89
N SER A 10 16.33 -52.94 7.91
CA SER A 10 15.07 -52.24 8.08
C SER A 10 13.97 -53.29 8.20
N ALA A 11 13.36 -53.40 9.37
CA ALA A 11 12.14 -54.17 9.56
C ALA A 11 11.14 -53.80 8.45
N ASN A 12 10.66 -54.80 7.70
CA ASN A 12 9.55 -54.65 6.76
C ASN A 12 8.31 -54.23 7.55
N ILE A 13 8.10 -52.91 7.72
CA ILE A 13 6.82 -52.37 8.18
C ILE A 13 5.90 -52.42 6.96
N THR A 14 5.09 -53.47 6.86
CA THR A 14 3.97 -53.54 5.91
C THR A 14 3.03 -52.38 6.23
N LYS A 15 2.96 -51.37 5.36
CA LYS A 15 2.06 -50.21 5.52
C LYS A 15 0.60 -50.72 5.56
N ARG A 16 -0.17 -50.31 6.56
CA ARG A 16 -1.55 -50.74 6.81
C ARG A 16 -2.53 -49.69 6.27
N VAL A 17 -3.35 -50.06 5.29
CA VAL A 17 -4.27 -49.14 4.60
C VAL A 17 -5.72 -49.56 4.83
N TYR A 18 -6.58 -48.61 5.20
CA TYR A 18 -8.01 -48.85 5.28
C TYR A 18 -8.75 -48.22 4.11
N VAL A 19 -9.46 -49.00 3.30
CA VAL A 19 -10.17 -48.49 2.11
C VAL A 19 -11.65 -48.34 2.40
N ILE A 20 -12.20 -47.15 2.18
CA ILE A 20 -13.65 -46.88 2.20
C ILE A 20 -14.07 -46.51 0.79
N ALA A 21 -14.85 -47.36 0.13
CA ALA A 21 -15.20 -47.16 -1.28
C ALA A 21 -16.65 -47.52 -1.59
N CYS A 22 -17.13 -47.09 -2.75
CA CYS A 22 -18.40 -47.54 -3.29
C CYS A 22 -18.37 -49.05 -3.58
N GLY A 23 -19.46 -49.77 -3.29
CA GLY A 23 -19.59 -51.20 -3.61
C GLY A 23 -19.33 -51.54 -5.08
N VAL A 24 -19.62 -50.59 -5.99
CA VAL A 24 -19.34 -50.70 -7.43
C VAL A 24 -17.86 -50.88 -7.75
N LEU A 25 -16.95 -50.43 -6.88
CA LEU A 25 -15.50 -50.59 -7.02
C LEU A 25 -14.96 -51.86 -6.34
N SER A 26 -15.82 -52.66 -5.70
CA SER A 26 -15.37 -53.73 -4.81
C SER A 26 -14.60 -54.83 -5.53
N ILE A 27 -15.01 -55.20 -6.75
CA ILE A 27 -14.34 -56.22 -7.56
C ILE A 27 -12.93 -55.74 -7.93
N ASP A 28 -12.81 -54.52 -8.45
CA ASP A 28 -11.54 -53.96 -8.91
C ASP A 28 -10.57 -53.72 -7.75
N ILE A 29 -11.04 -53.19 -6.61
CA ILE A 29 -10.21 -52.93 -5.43
C ILE A 29 -9.72 -54.24 -4.78
N LYS A 30 -10.57 -55.27 -4.69
CA LYS A 30 -10.16 -56.58 -4.14
C LYS A 30 -9.06 -57.23 -5.00
N ARG A 31 -9.25 -57.23 -6.33
CA ARG A 31 -8.26 -57.76 -7.27
C ARG A 31 -6.95 -56.97 -7.25
N LEU A 32 -7.02 -55.64 -7.13
CA LEU A 32 -5.80 -54.83 -6.97
C LEU A 32 -5.08 -55.17 -5.68
N ALA A 33 -5.80 -55.38 -4.57
CA ALA A 33 -5.18 -55.73 -3.29
C ALA A 33 -4.44 -57.06 -3.32
N GLU A 34 -4.89 -58.05 -4.10
CA GLU A 34 -4.18 -59.33 -4.30
C GLU A 34 -2.81 -59.15 -4.97
N ASN A 35 -2.61 -58.05 -5.72
CA ASN A 35 -1.39 -57.76 -6.47
C ASN A 35 -0.39 -56.88 -5.68
N PHE A 36 -0.76 -56.34 -4.52
CA PHE A 36 0.09 -55.46 -3.71
C PHE A 36 0.51 -56.14 -2.40
N ASN A 37 1.78 -55.96 -2.02
CA ASN A 37 2.29 -56.40 -0.72
C ASN A 37 1.92 -55.40 0.40
N LEU A 38 0.61 -55.16 0.59
CA LEU A 38 0.04 -54.22 1.56
C LEU A 38 -0.97 -54.94 2.47
N ASP A 39 -1.03 -54.56 3.74
CA ASP A 39 -2.06 -55.02 4.66
C ASP A 39 -3.28 -54.10 4.51
N ILE A 40 -4.28 -54.56 3.74
CA ILE A 40 -5.44 -53.75 3.33
C ILE A 40 -6.71 -54.27 3.99
N SER A 41 -7.37 -53.42 4.77
CA SER A 41 -8.74 -53.63 5.25
C SER A 41 -9.71 -52.79 4.42
N MET A 42 -10.92 -53.30 4.17
CA MET A 42 -11.86 -52.65 3.24
C MET A 42 -13.27 -52.59 3.81
N ARG A 43 -13.93 -51.45 3.61
CA ARG A 43 -15.37 -51.25 3.87
C ARG A 43 -16.04 -50.66 2.64
N PHE A 44 -16.96 -51.42 2.07
CA PHE A 44 -17.75 -50.98 0.93
C PHE A 44 -19.09 -50.40 1.39
N LEU A 45 -19.41 -49.19 0.94
CA LEU A 45 -20.70 -48.56 1.16
C LEU A 45 -21.64 -48.88 -0.02
N LYS A 46 -22.95 -48.84 0.21
CA LYS A 46 -23.97 -49.21 -0.78
C LYS A 46 -23.80 -48.44 -2.10
N GLY A 47 -23.89 -49.15 -3.23
CA GLY A 47 -23.91 -48.54 -4.56
C GLY A 47 -25.02 -47.49 -4.71
N GLY A 48 -24.69 -46.34 -5.30
CA GLY A 48 -25.65 -45.26 -5.59
C GLY A 48 -25.69 -44.09 -4.59
N LEU A 49 -24.89 -44.11 -3.52
CA LEU A 49 -24.83 -42.98 -2.57
C LEU A 49 -24.37 -41.65 -3.20
N HIS A 50 -23.68 -41.66 -4.34
CA HIS A 50 -23.30 -40.43 -5.05
C HIS A 50 -24.51 -39.61 -5.54
N GLU A 51 -25.69 -40.23 -5.66
CA GLU A 51 -26.95 -39.58 -6.01
C GLU A 51 -27.54 -38.81 -4.81
N LYS A 52 -27.03 -39.06 -3.59
CA LYS A 52 -27.44 -38.42 -2.33
C LYS A 52 -26.22 -37.86 -1.57
N PRO A 53 -25.61 -36.74 -2.02
CA PRO A 53 -24.33 -36.24 -1.49
C PRO A 53 -24.28 -36.03 0.03
N MET A 54 -25.38 -35.57 0.65
CA MET A 54 -25.43 -35.38 2.12
C MET A 54 -25.36 -36.71 2.88
N GLU A 55 -26.05 -37.73 2.38
CA GLU A 55 -26.03 -39.07 2.99
C GLU A 55 -24.68 -39.76 2.75
N LEU A 56 -24.10 -39.58 1.56
CA LEU A 56 -22.74 -40.03 1.27
C LEU A 56 -21.73 -39.46 2.27
N ARG A 57 -21.75 -38.14 2.50
CA ARG A 57 -20.88 -37.47 3.47
C ARG A 57 -21.02 -38.08 4.87
N LYS A 58 -22.26 -38.25 5.33
CA LYS A 58 -22.57 -38.79 6.65
C LYS A 58 -22.04 -40.21 6.82
N GLN A 59 -22.26 -41.08 5.82
CA GLN A 59 -21.80 -42.47 5.86
C GLN A 59 -20.28 -42.58 5.76
N LEU A 60 -19.63 -41.74 4.93
CA LEU A 60 -18.18 -41.64 4.87
C LEU A 60 -17.59 -41.22 6.22
N GLN A 61 -18.14 -40.16 6.85
CA GLN A 61 -17.66 -39.71 8.15
C GLN A 61 -17.87 -40.78 9.22
N THR A 62 -19.01 -41.46 9.22
CA THR A 62 -19.30 -42.56 10.17
C THR A 62 -18.32 -43.72 9.99
N ALA A 63 -17.92 -44.02 8.76
CA ALA A 63 -16.95 -45.07 8.46
C ALA A 63 -15.52 -44.68 8.88
N ILE A 64 -15.13 -43.42 8.71
CA ILE A 64 -13.85 -42.86 9.18
C ILE A 64 -13.80 -42.87 10.70
N ASP A 65 -14.85 -42.35 11.36
CA ASP A 65 -14.95 -42.25 12.81
C ASP A 65 -14.88 -43.63 13.49
N GLY A 66 -15.40 -44.67 12.85
CA GLY A 66 -15.35 -46.04 13.38
C GLY A 66 -13.97 -46.73 13.33
N VAL A 67 -13.00 -46.15 12.61
CA VAL A 67 -11.63 -46.67 12.49
C VAL A 67 -10.60 -45.73 13.13
N SER A 68 -10.94 -44.46 13.22
CA SER A 68 -10.17 -43.43 13.94
C SER A 68 -10.03 -43.80 15.41
N GLY A 69 -8.86 -43.57 16.02
CA GLY A 69 -8.52 -43.98 17.39
C GLY A 69 -7.99 -45.42 17.53
N SER A 70 -7.98 -46.20 16.45
CA SER A 70 -7.20 -47.43 16.36
C SER A 70 -5.85 -47.07 15.74
N ASP A 71 -4.74 -47.20 16.47
CA ASP A 71 -3.37 -47.02 15.94
C ASP A 71 -2.97 -48.15 14.94
N GLN A 72 -3.96 -48.67 14.21
CA GLN A 72 -3.89 -49.84 13.36
C GLN A 72 -3.62 -49.48 11.89
N TYR A 73 -3.92 -48.27 11.44
CA TYR A 73 -3.79 -47.91 10.02
C TYR A 73 -2.99 -46.63 9.83
N ASP A 74 -2.15 -46.61 8.79
CA ASP A 74 -1.31 -45.46 8.45
C ASP A 74 -2.09 -44.41 7.66
N ARG A 75 -3.13 -44.82 6.92
CA ARG A 75 -3.98 -43.96 6.09
C ARG A 75 -5.33 -44.59 5.76
N ILE A 76 -6.30 -43.76 5.43
CA ILE A 76 -7.62 -44.17 4.92
C ILE A 76 -7.77 -43.73 3.46
N ALA A 77 -7.91 -44.67 2.53
CA ALA A 77 -8.15 -44.40 1.11
C ALA A 77 -9.66 -44.28 0.82
N ILE A 78 -10.08 -43.17 0.22
CA ILE A 78 -11.47 -42.86 -0.10
C ILE A 78 -11.73 -43.12 -1.59
N GLY A 79 -12.42 -44.22 -1.88
CA GLY A 79 -12.83 -44.62 -3.23
C GLY A 79 -14.07 -43.87 -3.74
N TYR A 80 -14.02 -42.53 -3.67
CA TYR A 80 -15.03 -41.61 -4.18
C TYR A 80 -14.36 -40.37 -4.78
N GLY A 81 -14.92 -39.85 -5.88
CA GLY A 81 -14.58 -38.51 -6.37
C GLY A 81 -15.29 -37.41 -5.57
N ILE A 82 -15.45 -36.23 -6.18
CA ILE A 82 -16.22 -35.11 -5.59
C ILE A 82 -17.71 -35.47 -5.49
N CYS A 83 -18.25 -36.25 -6.44
CA CYS A 83 -19.59 -36.86 -6.40
C CYS A 83 -20.70 -35.91 -5.93
N GLY A 84 -20.92 -34.82 -6.68
CA GLY A 84 -21.92 -33.81 -6.30
C GLY A 84 -21.60 -33.09 -4.98
N ARG A 85 -20.31 -33.01 -4.62
CA ARG A 85 -19.77 -32.47 -3.35
C ARG A 85 -20.07 -33.33 -2.12
N GLY A 86 -20.31 -34.63 -2.30
CA GLY A 86 -20.56 -35.56 -1.20
C GLY A 86 -19.34 -35.85 -0.33
N THR A 87 -18.12 -35.69 -0.87
CA THR A 87 -16.86 -35.84 -0.11
C THR A 87 -16.37 -34.54 0.52
N VAL A 88 -16.83 -33.38 0.02
CA VAL A 88 -16.54 -32.06 0.61
C VAL A 88 -17.13 -32.00 2.01
N GLY A 89 -16.35 -31.56 3.00
CA GLY A 89 -16.72 -31.49 4.42
C GLY A 89 -16.40 -32.75 5.23
N VAL A 90 -15.85 -33.80 4.61
CA VAL A 90 -15.36 -34.99 5.34
C VAL A 90 -14.06 -34.63 6.07
N GLU A 91 -13.98 -35.03 7.33
CA GLU A 91 -12.92 -34.70 8.28
C GLU A 91 -11.97 -35.89 8.49
N ALA A 92 -10.66 -35.65 8.30
CA ALA A 92 -9.60 -36.53 8.76
C ALA A 92 -9.46 -36.38 10.28
N ARG A 93 -9.61 -37.47 11.04
CA ARG A 93 -9.48 -37.46 12.50
C ARG A 93 -8.00 -37.50 12.89
N ASP A 94 -7.54 -38.63 13.38
CA ASP A 94 -6.15 -38.93 13.75
C ASP A 94 -5.39 -39.68 12.65
N ILE A 95 -6.11 -40.34 11.73
CA ILE A 95 -5.55 -41.03 10.57
C ILE A 95 -5.71 -40.13 9.31
N PRO A 96 -4.66 -39.94 8.48
CA PRO A 96 -4.76 -39.15 7.25
C PRO A 96 -5.70 -39.81 6.23
N LEU A 97 -6.40 -39.00 5.43
CA LEU A 97 -7.23 -39.48 4.32
C LEU A 97 -6.49 -39.33 3.00
N VAL A 98 -6.78 -40.19 2.03
CA VAL A 98 -6.30 -40.11 0.66
C VAL A 98 -7.51 -40.15 -0.27
N ILE A 99 -7.67 -39.14 -1.13
CA ILE A 99 -8.83 -38.99 -2.02
C ILE A 99 -8.37 -38.62 -3.44
N PRO A 100 -9.00 -39.15 -4.52
CA PRO A 100 -8.69 -38.71 -5.87
C PRO A 100 -9.17 -37.28 -6.14
N LYS A 101 -8.36 -36.48 -6.83
CA LYS A 101 -8.74 -35.17 -7.39
C LYS A 101 -9.55 -35.37 -8.68
N ALA A 102 -10.69 -36.03 -8.57
CA ALA A 102 -11.58 -36.35 -9.69
C ALA A 102 -13.03 -35.98 -9.37
N HIS A 103 -13.77 -35.47 -10.36
CA HIS A 103 -15.18 -35.10 -10.16
C HIS A 103 -16.08 -36.34 -10.02
N ASP A 104 -15.87 -37.31 -10.89
CA ASP A 104 -16.69 -38.52 -11.03
C ASP A 104 -15.88 -39.78 -10.71
N CYS A 105 -16.54 -40.79 -10.12
CA CYS A 105 -15.92 -42.08 -9.83
C CYS A 105 -15.54 -42.86 -11.09
N ILE A 106 -16.12 -42.56 -12.26
CA ILE A 106 -15.73 -43.20 -13.52
C ILE A 106 -14.24 -42.97 -13.84
N ALA A 107 -13.66 -41.84 -13.41
CA ALA A 107 -12.22 -41.58 -13.57
C ALA A 107 -11.33 -42.67 -12.95
N MET A 108 -11.79 -43.35 -11.89
CA MET A 108 -11.07 -44.45 -11.26
C MET A 108 -11.01 -45.72 -12.12
N PHE A 109 -11.98 -45.89 -13.02
CA PHE A 109 -12.00 -46.99 -14.00
C PHE A 109 -11.25 -46.66 -15.30
N LEU A 110 -11.01 -45.36 -15.57
CA LEU A 110 -10.35 -44.87 -16.78
C LEU A 110 -8.90 -44.41 -16.55
N GLY A 111 -8.45 -44.36 -15.29
CA GLY A 111 -7.05 -44.16 -14.91
C GLY A 111 -6.62 -42.72 -14.63
N SER A 112 -7.46 -41.72 -14.95
CA SER A 112 -7.27 -40.32 -14.57
C SER A 112 -8.56 -39.49 -14.76
N ASN A 113 -8.62 -38.31 -14.12
CA ASN A 113 -9.70 -37.35 -14.35
C ASN A 113 -9.68 -36.80 -15.80
N GLN A 114 -8.51 -36.67 -16.41
CA GLN A 114 -8.37 -36.24 -17.81
C GLN A 114 -9.00 -37.25 -18.77
N ALA A 115 -8.72 -38.55 -18.60
CA ALA A 115 -9.29 -39.61 -19.44
C ALA A 115 -10.82 -39.65 -19.36
N TYR A 116 -11.40 -39.39 -18.18
CA TYR A 116 -12.84 -39.22 -18.04
C TYR A 116 -13.35 -37.98 -18.79
N ASN A 117 -12.67 -36.83 -18.68
CA ASN A 117 -13.07 -35.61 -19.39
C ASN A 117 -13.00 -35.77 -20.91
N ASP A 118 -12.02 -36.52 -21.41
CA ASP A 118 -11.89 -36.84 -22.84
C ASP A 118 -13.08 -37.69 -23.32
N GLU A 119 -13.45 -38.73 -22.57
CA GLU A 119 -14.62 -39.57 -22.89
C GLU A 119 -15.94 -38.80 -22.76
N PHE A 120 -16.08 -37.96 -21.73
CA PHE A 120 -17.24 -37.11 -21.55
C PHE A 120 -17.37 -36.09 -22.69
N SER A 121 -16.26 -35.51 -23.16
CA SER A 121 -16.26 -34.56 -24.29
C SER A 121 -16.64 -35.25 -25.61
N ARG A 122 -16.21 -36.50 -25.81
CA ARG A 122 -16.56 -37.31 -26.99
C ARG A 122 -18.03 -37.72 -26.99
N TYR A 123 -18.56 -38.13 -25.83
CA TYR A 123 -19.93 -38.59 -25.67
C TYR A 123 -20.50 -38.23 -24.28
N PRO A 124 -21.06 -37.02 -24.10
CA PRO A 124 -21.57 -36.56 -22.80
C PRO A 124 -22.68 -37.47 -22.23
N GLY A 125 -23.51 -38.04 -23.12
CA GLY A 125 -24.57 -38.98 -22.79
C GLY A 125 -24.10 -40.44 -22.76
N THR A 126 -23.06 -40.77 -22.00
CA THR A 126 -22.58 -42.16 -21.86
C THR A 126 -23.09 -42.82 -20.59
N TYR A 127 -23.70 -44.00 -20.73
CA TYR A 127 -24.07 -44.88 -19.64
C TYR A 127 -22.95 -45.91 -19.43
N TYR A 128 -22.14 -45.70 -18.39
CA TYR A 128 -20.99 -46.56 -18.09
C TYR A 128 -21.42 -47.80 -17.30
N ILE A 129 -20.93 -48.97 -17.73
CA ILE A 129 -21.20 -50.26 -17.10
C ILE A 129 -19.85 -50.91 -16.79
N SER A 130 -19.64 -51.29 -15.54
CA SER A 130 -18.51 -52.11 -15.09
C SER A 130 -19.03 -53.41 -14.47
N ALA A 131 -18.15 -54.39 -14.26
CA ALA A 131 -18.50 -55.63 -13.57
C ALA A 131 -19.13 -55.35 -12.20
N GLY A 132 -18.49 -54.51 -11.38
CA GLY A 132 -19.01 -54.16 -10.06
C GLY A 132 -20.31 -53.36 -10.11
N TRP A 133 -20.54 -52.57 -11.17
CA TRP A 133 -21.83 -51.91 -11.36
C TRP A 133 -22.94 -52.93 -11.65
N TYR A 134 -22.65 -53.95 -12.46
CA TYR A 134 -23.61 -55.01 -12.74
C TYR A 134 -23.97 -55.79 -11.47
N GLU A 135 -22.98 -56.24 -10.70
CA GLU A 135 -23.23 -57.02 -9.48
C GLU A 135 -23.97 -56.22 -8.39
N GLU A 136 -23.72 -54.91 -8.28
CA GLU A 136 -24.33 -54.07 -7.25
C GLU A 136 -25.69 -53.47 -7.65
N LYS A 137 -25.90 -53.21 -8.95
CA LYS A 137 -27.02 -52.41 -9.45
C LYS A 137 -27.84 -53.07 -10.57
N ALA A 138 -27.38 -54.14 -11.22
CA ALA A 138 -28.15 -54.74 -12.31
C ALA A 138 -29.38 -55.50 -11.77
N GLU A 139 -30.56 -55.13 -12.26
CA GLU A 139 -31.78 -55.93 -12.11
C GLU A 139 -32.05 -56.79 -13.36
N PRO A 140 -32.72 -57.96 -13.24
CA PRO A 140 -33.05 -58.84 -14.37
C PRO A 140 -33.90 -58.16 -15.45
N LEU A 141 -33.48 -58.29 -16.71
CA LEU A 141 -34.11 -57.66 -17.89
C LEU A 141 -35.56 -58.11 -18.17
N SER A 142 -36.03 -59.23 -17.59
CA SER A 142 -37.36 -59.81 -17.88
C SER A 142 -38.53 -59.10 -17.19
N GLN A 143 -38.30 -58.17 -16.27
CA GLN A 143 -39.37 -57.45 -15.54
C GLN A 143 -39.66 -56.02 -16.04
N LYS A 144 -38.93 -55.51 -17.06
CA LYS A 144 -38.87 -54.08 -17.38
C LYS A 144 -40.06 -53.47 -18.15
N ARG A 145 -41.05 -54.24 -18.60
CA ARG A 145 -42.17 -53.67 -19.38
C ARG A 145 -43.30 -53.05 -18.56
N ARG A 146 -43.25 -53.09 -17.22
CA ARG A 146 -44.38 -52.66 -16.38
C ARG A 146 -44.02 -51.89 -15.11
N TRP A 147 -42.86 -51.25 -14.98
CA TRP A 147 -42.61 -50.32 -13.86
C TRP A 147 -41.58 -49.21 -14.17
N ALA A 148 -41.65 -48.08 -13.45
CA ALA A 148 -40.76 -46.91 -13.54
C ALA A 148 -40.46 -46.37 -12.12
N TYR A 149 -39.36 -45.61 -11.94
CA TYR A 149 -39.01 -45.00 -10.65
C TYR A 149 -39.48 -43.53 -10.59
N PHE A 150 -40.02 -43.12 -9.44
CA PHE A 150 -40.28 -41.73 -9.09
C PHE A 150 -39.69 -41.46 -7.69
N GLY A 151 -38.57 -40.74 -7.62
CA GLY A 151 -37.77 -40.70 -6.40
C GLY A 151 -37.27 -42.10 -6.02
N ASP A 152 -37.49 -42.51 -4.78
CA ASP A 152 -37.13 -43.84 -4.27
C ASP A 152 -38.24 -44.90 -4.49
N GLU A 153 -39.40 -44.53 -5.04
CA GLU A 153 -40.55 -45.41 -5.19
C GLU A 153 -40.59 -46.12 -6.55
N LYS A 154 -40.84 -47.43 -6.53
CA LYS A 154 -41.00 -48.27 -7.72
C LYS A 154 -42.48 -48.36 -8.09
N ILE A 155 -42.86 -47.71 -9.19
CA ILE A 155 -44.26 -47.59 -9.63
C ILE A 155 -44.53 -48.57 -10.77
N LYS A 156 -45.53 -49.45 -10.63
CA LYS A 156 -45.93 -50.34 -11.74
C LYS A 156 -46.88 -49.63 -12.71
N TYR A 157 -46.71 -49.91 -13.99
CA TYR A 157 -47.57 -49.44 -15.08
C TYR A 157 -49.03 -49.85 -14.85
N ASP A 158 -49.27 -51.11 -14.48
CA ASP A 158 -50.61 -51.62 -14.21
C ASP A 158 -51.31 -50.89 -13.05
N ASP A 159 -50.53 -50.45 -12.05
CA ASP A 159 -51.03 -49.68 -10.91
C ASP A 159 -51.39 -48.24 -11.34
N LEU A 160 -50.61 -47.65 -12.26
CA LEU A 160 -50.93 -46.36 -12.88
C LEU A 160 -52.18 -46.44 -13.77
N VAL A 161 -52.32 -47.51 -14.55
CA VAL A 161 -53.50 -47.74 -15.42
C VAL A 161 -54.77 -47.87 -14.57
N LYS A 162 -54.71 -48.63 -13.46
CA LYS A 162 -55.83 -48.75 -12.53
C LYS A 162 -56.22 -47.42 -11.88
N LYS A 163 -55.24 -46.57 -11.57
CA LYS A 163 -55.46 -45.35 -10.78
C LYS A 163 -55.83 -44.13 -11.63
N TYR A 164 -55.29 -44.02 -12.84
CA TYR A 164 -55.40 -42.81 -13.67
C TYR A 164 -55.94 -43.08 -15.09
N GLY A 165 -56.25 -44.34 -15.42
CA GLY A 165 -56.66 -44.72 -16.77
C GLY A 165 -55.48 -44.89 -17.72
N GLU A 166 -55.71 -45.60 -18.82
CA GLU A 166 -54.65 -46.11 -19.71
C GLU A 166 -53.88 -44.99 -20.44
N LYS A 167 -54.56 -43.90 -20.80
CA LYS A 167 -53.96 -42.77 -21.51
C LYS A 167 -52.96 -42.01 -20.62
N ASP A 168 -53.35 -41.68 -19.40
CA ASP A 168 -52.52 -40.89 -18.48
C ASP A 168 -51.41 -41.74 -17.85
N ALA A 169 -51.67 -43.03 -17.62
CA ALA A 169 -50.63 -43.98 -17.25
C ALA A 169 -49.55 -44.08 -18.33
N ARG A 170 -49.93 -44.11 -19.62
CA ARG A 170 -48.98 -44.14 -20.74
C ARG A 170 -48.09 -42.90 -20.80
N GLU A 171 -48.66 -41.69 -20.70
CA GLU A 171 -47.87 -40.46 -20.75
C GLU A 171 -47.01 -40.27 -19.49
N THR A 172 -47.53 -40.60 -18.31
CA THR A 172 -46.76 -40.56 -17.05
C THR A 172 -45.59 -41.53 -17.10
N PHE A 173 -45.82 -42.76 -17.57
CA PHE A 173 -44.76 -43.76 -17.68
C PHE A 173 -43.71 -43.40 -18.74
N LYS A 174 -44.13 -42.75 -19.82
CA LYS A 174 -43.24 -42.19 -20.86
C LYS A 174 -42.40 -41.03 -20.31
N PHE A 175 -42.97 -40.17 -19.47
CA PHE A 175 -42.25 -39.10 -18.78
C PHE A 175 -41.25 -39.65 -17.76
N LEU A 176 -41.65 -40.60 -16.91
CA LEU A 176 -40.76 -41.21 -15.90
C LEU A 176 -39.60 -42.01 -16.53
N ASN A 177 -39.76 -42.50 -17.76
CA ASN A 177 -38.69 -43.15 -18.53
C ASN A 177 -37.92 -42.19 -19.47
N SER A 178 -38.15 -40.88 -19.39
CA SER A 178 -37.53 -39.89 -20.30
C SER A 178 -36.02 -39.74 -20.11
N TRP A 179 -35.48 -40.13 -18.94
CA TRP A 179 -34.04 -40.16 -18.66
C TRP A 179 -33.23 -40.92 -19.73
N LYS A 180 -33.86 -41.91 -20.39
CA LYS A 180 -33.26 -42.69 -21.46
C LYS A 180 -32.85 -41.86 -22.68
N ARG A 181 -33.46 -40.68 -22.86
CA ARG A 181 -33.15 -39.74 -23.95
C ARG A 181 -31.87 -38.95 -23.71
N ASN A 182 -31.40 -38.89 -22.47
CA ASN A 182 -30.18 -38.17 -22.11
C ASN A 182 -28.90 -38.99 -22.40
N TYR A 183 -29.06 -40.27 -22.75
CA TYR A 183 -27.99 -41.18 -23.10
C TYR A 183 -28.02 -41.52 -24.59
N GLN A 184 -26.84 -41.63 -25.17
CA GLN A 184 -26.60 -41.94 -26.58
C GLN A 184 -25.71 -43.17 -26.74
N ARG A 185 -24.97 -43.54 -25.69
CA ARG A 185 -23.98 -44.61 -25.68
C ARG A 185 -24.09 -45.44 -24.40
N ALA A 186 -24.10 -46.77 -24.52
CA ALA A 186 -23.76 -47.67 -23.41
C ALA A 186 -22.32 -48.14 -23.60
N ALA A 187 -21.46 -47.82 -22.62
CA ALA A 187 -20.05 -48.18 -22.67
C ALA A 187 -19.72 -49.20 -21.58
N PHE A 188 -19.29 -50.39 -21.99
CA PHE A 188 -18.75 -51.37 -21.05
C PHE A 188 -17.27 -51.08 -20.80
N ILE A 189 -16.89 -50.85 -19.55
CA ILE A 189 -15.50 -50.64 -19.16
C ILE A 189 -14.89 -52.00 -18.81
N ASP A 190 -14.07 -52.54 -19.70
CA ASP A 190 -13.35 -53.80 -19.49
C ASP A 190 -12.09 -53.55 -18.66
N THR A 191 -12.18 -53.77 -17.35
CA THR A 191 -11.05 -53.74 -16.44
C THR A 191 -10.30 -55.09 -16.39
N GLY A 192 -10.67 -56.09 -17.20
CA GLY A 192 -10.03 -57.40 -17.27
C GLY A 192 -10.50 -58.41 -16.22
N VAL A 193 -11.74 -58.30 -15.74
CA VAL A 193 -12.34 -59.22 -14.76
C VAL A 193 -12.69 -60.55 -15.46
N GLU A 194 -12.53 -61.68 -14.75
CA GLU A 194 -12.95 -63.00 -15.25
C GLU A 194 -14.46 -63.04 -15.53
N ASN A 195 -14.91 -63.82 -16.52
CA ASN A 195 -16.31 -63.88 -16.95
C ASN A 195 -16.92 -62.54 -17.46
N SER A 196 -16.09 -61.61 -17.95
CA SER A 196 -16.51 -60.30 -18.45
C SER A 196 -17.58 -60.33 -19.55
N ARG A 197 -17.72 -61.45 -20.27
CA ARG A 197 -18.74 -61.65 -21.32
C ARG A 197 -20.17 -61.42 -20.82
N ILE A 198 -20.49 -61.83 -19.59
CA ILE A 198 -21.86 -61.66 -19.05
C ILE A 198 -22.19 -60.17 -18.87
N TYR A 199 -21.22 -59.39 -18.39
CA TYR A 199 -21.37 -57.94 -18.20
C TYR A 199 -21.38 -57.19 -19.53
N GLU A 200 -20.55 -57.62 -20.46
CA GLU A 200 -20.49 -57.11 -21.82
C GLU A 200 -21.83 -57.33 -22.56
N ASP A 201 -22.38 -58.55 -22.47
CA ASP A 201 -23.64 -58.92 -23.11
C ASP A 201 -24.81 -58.15 -22.50
N TYR A 202 -24.77 -57.83 -21.20
CA TYR A 202 -25.74 -56.93 -20.58
C TYR A 202 -25.68 -55.52 -21.16
N ALA A 203 -24.48 -54.95 -21.33
CA ALA A 203 -24.31 -53.64 -21.94
C ALA A 203 -24.79 -53.61 -23.40
N LYS A 204 -24.52 -54.67 -24.18
CA LYS A 204 -25.07 -54.86 -25.54
C LYS A 204 -26.59 -54.93 -25.55
N SER A 205 -27.17 -55.68 -24.61
CA SER A 205 -28.62 -55.79 -24.47
C SER A 205 -29.26 -54.43 -24.14
N MET A 206 -28.65 -53.66 -23.23
CA MET A 206 -29.12 -52.31 -22.90
C MET A 206 -29.03 -51.35 -24.08
N ALA A 207 -27.91 -51.37 -24.81
CA ALA A 207 -27.72 -50.55 -26.00
C ALA A 207 -28.79 -50.86 -27.06
N LYS A 208 -29.07 -52.15 -27.29
CA LYS A 208 -30.10 -52.61 -28.21
C LYS A 208 -31.51 -52.22 -27.76
N GLU A 209 -31.82 -52.38 -26.47
CA GLU A 209 -33.15 -52.05 -25.91
C GLU A 209 -33.47 -50.55 -26.04
N TYR A 210 -32.48 -49.68 -25.80
CA TYR A 210 -32.68 -48.23 -25.77
C TYR A 210 -32.22 -47.50 -27.05
N ASN A 211 -31.81 -48.25 -28.07
CA ASN A 211 -31.30 -47.71 -29.32
C ASN A 211 -30.09 -46.77 -29.12
N TRP A 212 -29.17 -47.15 -28.24
CA TRP A 212 -27.92 -46.47 -27.98
C TRP A 212 -26.77 -47.13 -28.73
N LYS A 213 -25.70 -46.38 -28.99
CA LYS A 213 -24.44 -46.94 -29.48
C LYS A 213 -23.83 -47.83 -28.39
N TYR A 214 -23.38 -49.01 -28.78
CA TYR A 214 -22.58 -49.89 -27.91
C TYR A 214 -21.09 -49.68 -28.16
N GLU A 215 -20.29 -49.62 -27.09
CA GLU A 215 -18.82 -49.51 -27.17
C GLU A 215 -18.15 -50.23 -26.00
N VAL A 216 -16.98 -50.84 -26.23
CA VAL A 216 -16.10 -51.33 -25.16
C VAL A 216 -14.98 -50.33 -24.96
N ILE A 217 -14.80 -49.87 -23.72
CA ILE A 217 -13.67 -49.04 -23.32
C ILE A 217 -12.71 -49.92 -22.54
N LYS A 218 -11.42 -49.92 -22.91
CA LYS A 218 -10.41 -50.61 -22.12
C LYS A 218 -10.18 -49.82 -20.82
N GLY A 219 -10.46 -50.45 -19.68
CA GLY A 219 -10.27 -49.84 -18.37
C GLY A 219 -8.79 -49.71 -18.00
N ASN A 220 -8.48 -48.71 -17.19
CA ASN A 220 -7.16 -48.48 -16.60
C ASN A 220 -7.33 -48.14 -15.12
N LEU A 221 -6.73 -48.92 -14.24
CA LEU A 221 -6.88 -48.78 -12.79
C LEU A 221 -5.76 -47.97 -12.14
N SER A 222 -4.88 -47.32 -12.91
CA SER A 222 -3.74 -46.57 -12.40
C SER A 222 -4.10 -45.51 -11.34
N LEU A 223 -5.28 -44.90 -11.43
CA LEU A 223 -5.75 -43.94 -10.43
C LEU A 223 -6.11 -44.62 -9.10
N LEU A 224 -6.72 -45.81 -9.14
CA LEU A 224 -7.01 -46.61 -7.95
C LEU A 224 -5.72 -47.14 -7.31
N GLU A 225 -4.76 -47.55 -8.12
CA GLU A 225 -3.43 -47.96 -7.64
C GLU A 225 -2.75 -46.80 -6.91
N LYS A 226 -2.73 -45.60 -7.52
CA LYS A 226 -2.19 -44.38 -6.87
C LYS A 226 -2.93 -44.05 -5.59
N LEU A 227 -4.26 -44.15 -5.57
CA LEU A 227 -5.09 -43.90 -4.39
C LEU A 227 -4.73 -44.82 -3.21
N ILE A 228 -4.42 -46.09 -3.49
CA ILE A 228 -4.08 -47.07 -2.46
C ILE A 228 -2.62 -46.92 -2.02
N CYS A 229 -1.69 -46.67 -2.94
CA CYS A 229 -0.25 -46.78 -2.69
C CYS A 229 0.44 -45.47 -2.24
N THR A 230 -0.13 -44.30 -2.57
CA THR A 230 0.51 -43.00 -2.35
C THR A 230 0.40 -42.53 -0.89
N ASP A 231 1.44 -41.87 -0.39
CA ASP A 231 1.49 -41.22 0.93
C ASP A 231 1.71 -39.69 0.89
N SER A 232 1.86 -39.10 -0.30
CA SER A 232 2.00 -37.65 -0.51
C SER A 232 0.96 -37.09 -1.48
N THR A 233 0.61 -35.81 -1.35
CA THR A 233 -0.27 -35.14 -2.33
C THR A 233 0.42 -35.07 -3.70
N THR A 234 -0.34 -35.35 -4.78
CA THR A 234 0.09 -35.24 -6.18
C THR A 234 -0.91 -34.44 -6.99
N ASN A 235 -0.73 -34.33 -8.31
CA ASN A 235 -1.71 -33.70 -9.19
C ASN A 235 -3.03 -34.48 -9.29
N GLU A 236 -3.02 -35.78 -9.00
CA GLU A 236 -4.19 -36.66 -9.14
C GLU A 236 -4.76 -37.14 -7.80
N ILE A 237 -3.95 -37.10 -6.73
CA ILE A 237 -4.32 -37.56 -5.40
C ILE A 237 -4.13 -36.43 -4.39
N LEU A 238 -5.11 -36.23 -3.50
CA LEU A 238 -5.01 -35.34 -2.36
C LEU A 238 -4.82 -36.17 -1.08
N VAL A 239 -3.75 -35.92 -0.34
CA VAL A 239 -3.57 -36.43 1.02
C VAL A 239 -4.05 -35.35 1.99
N VAL A 240 -5.02 -35.70 2.82
CA VAL A 240 -5.63 -34.86 3.85
C VAL A 240 -4.97 -35.21 5.18
N PRO A 241 -4.12 -34.35 5.74
CA PRO A 241 -3.45 -34.64 7.01
C PRO A 241 -4.47 -34.79 8.15
N PRO A 242 -4.11 -35.46 9.26
CA PRO A 242 -4.95 -35.52 10.45
C PRO A 242 -5.41 -34.12 10.89
N LYS A 243 -6.62 -34.02 11.43
CA LYS A 243 -7.25 -32.75 11.85
C LYS A 243 -7.41 -31.74 10.72
N HIS A 244 -7.59 -32.20 9.49
CA HIS A 244 -7.97 -31.39 8.35
C HIS A 244 -9.24 -31.95 7.70
N ARG A 245 -9.93 -31.12 6.92
CA ARG A 245 -11.12 -31.50 6.15
C ARG A 245 -10.89 -31.30 4.66
N ILE A 246 -11.64 -32.05 3.88
CA ILE A 246 -11.73 -31.89 2.42
C ILE A 246 -12.63 -30.68 2.14
N GLU A 247 -12.14 -29.68 1.41
CA GLU A 247 -12.92 -28.50 1.01
C GLU A 247 -12.94 -28.37 -0.52
N HIS A 248 -13.99 -27.76 -1.08
CA HIS A 248 -14.02 -27.44 -2.51
C HIS A 248 -13.03 -26.31 -2.81
N ASP A 249 -12.29 -26.42 -3.91
CA ASP A 249 -11.46 -25.34 -4.43
C ASP A 249 -12.18 -24.65 -5.60
N PRO A 250 -12.71 -23.42 -5.41
CA PRO A 250 -13.42 -22.70 -6.47
C PRO A 250 -12.54 -22.36 -7.68
N LYS A 251 -11.21 -22.35 -7.54
CA LYS A 251 -10.30 -21.97 -8.63
C LYS A 251 -10.00 -23.11 -9.59
N SER A 252 -9.77 -24.30 -9.04
CA SER A 252 -9.49 -25.51 -9.84
C SER A 252 -10.73 -26.37 -10.10
N ASP A 253 -11.88 -25.97 -9.53
CA ASP A 253 -13.11 -26.77 -9.41
C ASP A 253 -12.88 -28.14 -8.74
N GLY A 254 -11.75 -28.31 -8.04
CA GLY A 254 -11.31 -29.55 -7.42
C GLY A 254 -11.50 -29.60 -5.90
N VAL A 255 -10.59 -30.28 -5.22
CA VAL A 255 -10.54 -30.39 -3.74
C VAL A 255 -9.23 -29.85 -3.19
N ARG A 256 -9.30 -29.22 -2.02
CA ARG A 256 -8.16 -28.75 -1.22
C ARG A 256 -8.29 -29.18 0.24
N VAL A 257 -7.21 -29.02 0.99
CA VAL A 257 -7.17 -29.28 2.43
C VAL A 257 -7.47 -27.98 3.18
N ASP A 258 -8.34 -28.05 4.19
CA ASP A 258 -8.59 -26.95 5.13
C ASP A 258 -8.36 -27.46 6.57
N PRO A 259 -7.55 -26.80 7.42
CA PRO A 259 -7.33 -27.25 8.78
C PRO A 259 -8.62 -27.22 9.61
N ILE A 260 -8.90 -28.31 10.33
CA ILE A 260 -9.92 -28.34 11.38
C ILE A 260 -9.31 -27.65 12.59
N LEU A 261 -9.45 -26.33 12.61
CA LEU A 261 -9.25 -25.58 13.82
C LEU A 261 -10.25 -26.15 14.84
N LYS A 262 -9.76 -26.77 15.93
CA LYS A 262 -10.57 -26.92 17.16
C LYS A 262 -11.16 -25.54 17.46
N LYS A 263 -12.20 -25.46 18.30
CA LYS A 263 -12.63 -24.21 18.96
C LYS A 263 -11.46 -23.56 19.75
N ILE A 264 -10.40 -23.12 19.07
CA ILE A 264 -9.42 -22.15 19.51
C ILE A 264 -10.20 -20.87 19.43
N GLU A 265 -10.89 -20.52 20.51
CA GLU A 265 -11.38 -19.16 20.76
C GLU A 265 -11.88 -18.42 19.52
N ILE A 266 -12.68 -19.08 18.67
CA ILE A 266 -13.45 -18.44 17.57
C ILE A 266 -14.65 -17.74 18.23
N GLY A 267 -14.39 -17.06 19.33
CA GLY A 267 -15.35 -16.33 20.14
C GLY A 267 -15.49 -14.90 19.68
N ASP A 268 -14.50 -14.34 18.99
CA ASP A 268 -14.58 -12.96 18.52
C ASP A 268 -14.12 -12.84 17.07
N LYS A 269 -15.05 -12.36 16.23
CA LYS A 269 -14.72 -11.67 14.98
C LYS A 269 -13.93 -10.37 15.24
N GLN A 270 -13.70 -10.01 16.51
CA GLN A 270 -13.00 -8.81 16.90
C GLN A 270 -11.49 -9.05 16.96
N PRO A 271 -10.69 -8.10 16.44
CA PRO A 271 -9.26 -8.22 16.49
C PRO A 271 -8.74 -8.16 17.93
N LYS A 272 -7.81 -9.05 18.28
CA LYS A 272 -7.20 -9.11 19.61
C LYS A 272 -5.95 -8.22 19.64
N SER A 273 -5.74 -7.49 20.74
CA SER A 273 -4.53 -6.69 20.94
C SER A 273 -3.89 -6.99 22.29
N PHE A 274 -2.57 -7.18 22.33
CA PHE A 274 -1.83 -7.39 23.57
C PHE A 274 -0.47 -6.68 23.53
N TRP A 275 0.14 -6.52 24.70
CA TRP A 275 1.44 -5.85 24.85
C TRP A 275 2.54 -6.86 25.14
N VAL A 276 3.63 -6.81 24.37
CA VAL A 276 4.88 -7.52 24.64
C VAL A 276 5.85 -6.54 25.28
N ARG A 277 6.17 -6.75 26.55
CA ARG A 277 7.12 -5.93 27.32
C ARG A 277 8.40 -6.71 27.53
N ASP A 278 9.54 -6.02 27.54
CA ASP A 278 10.81 -6.65 27.92
C ASP A 278 10.89 -6.68 29.46
N ASN A 279 10.95 -7.87 30.06
CA ASN A 279 11.08 -8.02 31.52
C ASN A 279 12.53 -7.74 32.00
N ASN A 280 13.47 -7.52 31.09
CA ASN A 280 14.83 -7.15 31.44
C ASN A 280 14.90 -5.69 31.90
N ASN A 281 14.87 -5.52 33.22
CA ASN A 281 15.03 -4.29 34.00
C ASN A 281 16.41 -3.58 33.84
N ARG A 282 17.14 -3.82 32.73
CA ARG A 282 18.52 -3.33 32.51
C ARG A 282 18.62 -1.93 31.89
N LEU A 283 17.52 -1.31 31.48
CA LEU A 283 17.48 0.08 31.00
C LEU A 283 16.88 1.03 32.06
N LYS A 284 17.26 0.87 33.33
CA LYS A 284 16.85 1.77 34.43
C LYS A 284 17.50 3.15 34.40
N ASN A 285 18.45 3.40 33.50
CA ASN A 285 19.03 4.74 33.27
C ASN A 285 18.47 5.35 31.98
N LYS A 286 17.16 5.55 31.91
CA LYS A 286 16.55 6.37 30.87
C LYS A 286 16.86 7.83 31.25
N ARG A 287 17.91 8.42 30.66
CA ARG A 287 18.14 9.86 30.81
C ARG A 287 17.10 10.56 29.95
N GLU A 288 16.13 11.22 30.58
CA GLU A 288 15.19 12.08 29.87
C GLU A 288 15.94 13.29 29.29
N ILE A 289 15.54 13.68 28.09
CA ILE A 289 16.09 14.84 27.38
C ILE A 289 15.40 16.07 27.96
N ASP A 290 16.17 17.02 28.46
CA ASP A 290 15.60 18.24 29.05
C ASP A 290 15.31 19.28 27.96
N PHE A 291 16.27 19.53 27.06
CA PHE A 291 16.15 20.52 26.00
C PHE A 291 16.24 19.92 24.60
N GLY A 292 15.22 20.18 23.80
CA GLY A 292 15.17 19.84 22.39
C GLY A 292 15.14 21.09 21.51
N LEU A 293 15.62 20.98 20.27
CA LEU A 293 15.57 22.02 19.26
C LEU A 293 14.75 21.52 18.07
N GLY A 294 13.61 22.15 17.82
CA GLY A 294 12.85 21.96 16.60
C GLY A 294 13.30 22.92 15.51
N ILE A 295 13.45 22.42 14.29
CA ILE A 295 13.78 23.22 13.10
C ILE A 295 12.82 22.84 11.97
N ASP A 296 12.13 23.81 11.39
CA ASP A 296 11.37 23.63 10.15
C ASP A 296 11.97 24.49 9.03
N ALA A 297 12.66 23.85 8.09
CA ALA A 297 13.21 24.49 6.90
C ALA A 297 12.14 24.52 5.79
N GLY A 298 11.17 25.42 5.96
CA GLY A 298 10.06 25.65 5.03
C GLY A 298 10.45 26.43 3.77
N GLY A 299 9.49 26.66 2.87
CA GLY A 299 9.75 27.33 1.59
C GLY A 299 10.00 28.85 1.69
N THR A 300 9.47 29.53 2.71
CA THR A 300 9.63 30.99 2.88
C THR A 300 10.54 31.32 4.06
N PHE A 301 10.28 30.68 5.20
CA PHE A 301 11.02 30.90 6.43
C PHE A 301 11.53 29.58 6.99
N THR A 302 12.67 29.67 7.67
CA THR A 302 13.22 28.64 8.52
C THR A 302 12.90 28.99 9.96
N ASP A 303 12.17 28.11 10.62
CA ASP A 303 11.69 28.30 11.99
C ASP A 303 12.52 27.47 12.94
N ALA A 304 12.94 28.07 14.06
CA ALA A 304 13.69 27.36 15.09
C ALA A 304 13.09 27.64 16.47
N ALA A 305 12.92 26.59 17.28
CA ALA A 305 12.40 26.68 18.64
C ALA A 305 13.16 25.75 19.59
N ILE A 306 13.70 26.31 20.66
CA ILE A 306 14.22 25.55 21.80
C ILE A 306 13.04 25.22 22.71
N TYR A 307 12.85 23.95 22.98
CA TYR A 307 11.77 23.40 23.78
C TYR A 307 12.33 22.74 25.05
N ASP A 308 11.76 23.10 26.19
CA ASP A 308 12.02 22.47 27.48
C ASP A 308 10.99 21.35 27.65
N LEU A 309 11.43 20.12 27.40
CA LEU A 309 10.58 18.92 27.41
C LEU A 309 10.16 18.53 28.83
N SER A 310 10.91 18.97 29.85
CA SER A 310 10.62 18.72 31.26
C SER A 310 9.52 19.65 31.80
N ALA A 311 9.58 20.93 31.42
CA ALA A 311 8.64 21.97 31.84
C ALA A 311 7.53 22.25 30.81
N ASP A 312 7.49 21.49 29.73
CA ASP A 312 6.49 21.56 28.66
C ASP A 312 6.28 22.98 28.10
N ARG A 313 7.38 23.63 27.68
CA ARG A 313 7.33 25.03 27.22
C ARG A 313 8.40 25.40 26.19
N VAL A 314 8.06 26.36 25.33
CA VAL A 314 9.01 27.02 24.42
C VAL A 314 9.90 27.97 25.23
N CYS A 315 11.21 27.78 25.13
CA CYS A 315 12.23 28.52 25.87
C CYS A 315 12.86 29.68 25.09
N SER A 316 12.99 29.52 23.78
CA SER A 316 13.52 30.50 22.85
C SER A 316 13.03 30.15 21.45
N LYS A 317 12.76 31.14 20.61
CA LYS A 317 12.33 30.93 19.23
C LYS A 317 12.86 32.02 18.33
N ASN A 318 13.14 31.69 17.08
CA ASN A 318 13.56 32.63 16.07
C ASN A 318 13.11 32.17 14.68
N LYS A 319 13.03 33.12 13.75
CA LYS A 319 12.55 32.90 12.37
C LYS A 319 13.42 33.69 11.41
N ALA A 320 14.04 32.98 10.47
CA ALA A 320 14.89 33.56 9.44
C ALA A 320 14.34 33.25 8.04
N LEU A 321 14.71 34.04 7.03
CA LEU A 321 14.34 33.74 5.64
C LEU A 321 15.02 32.46 5.18
N THR A 322 14.28 31.60 4.48
CA THR A 322 14.87 30.40 3.90
C THR A 322 15.71 30.76 2.69
N THR A 323 16.98 30.39 2.74
CA THR A 323 17.87 30.37 1.57
C THR A 323 17.63 29.09 0.77
N ARG A 324 16.78 29.13 -0.27
CA ARG A 324 16.32 27.92 -0.99
C ARG A 324 17.43 27.13 -1.70
N TRP A 325 18.48 27.79 -2.16
CA TRP A 325 19.64 27.14 -2.79
C TRP A 325 20.61 26.56 -1.76
N ASN A 326 20.55 27.01 -0.51
CA ASN A 326 21.39 26.54 0.58
C ASN A 326 20.66 26.65 1.93
N LEU A 327 19.84 25.64 2.27
CA LEU A 327 19.02 25.64 3.48
C LEU A 327 19.85 25.85 4.76
N THR A 328 21.13 25.44 4.73
CA THR A 328 22.12 25.62 5.79
C THR A 328 22.28 27.07 6.23
N GLU A 329 22.27 28.03 5.29
CA GLU A 329 22.37 29.46 5.60
C GLU A 329 21.13 29.95 6.35
N GLY A 330 19.93 29.57 5.88
CA GLY A 330 18.68 29.91 6.55
C GLY A 330 18.60 29.32 7.95
N ILE A 331 19.09 28.09 8.13
CA ILE A 331 19.19 27.44 9.45
C ILE A 331 20.18 28.20 10.34
N GLN A 332 21.36 28.56 9.84
CA GLN A 332 22.35 29.31 10.61
C GLN A 332 21.78 30.65 11.13
N GLU A 333 21.09 31.40 10.26
CA GLU A 333 20.43 32.66 10.66
C GLU A 333 19.29 32.42 11.67
N ALA A 334 18.54 31.33 11.52
CA ALA A 334 17.51 30.96 12.50
C ALA A 334 18.12 30.63 13.88
N LEU A 335 19.27 29.95 13.91
CA LEU A 335 19.96 29.63 15.18
C LEU A 335 20.61 30.85 15.83
N ALA A 336 21.12 31.80 15.04
CA ALA A 336 21.82 32.99 15.55
C ALA A 336 20.95 33.90 16.42
N GLY A 337 19.63 33.88 16.23
CA GLY A 337 18.68 34.65 17.05
C GLY A 337 18.12 33.90 18.27
N LEU A 338 18.64 32.71 18.59
CA LEU A 338 18.23 31.95 19.78
C LEU A 338 19.09 32.27 21.01
N ASP A 339 18.59 31.90 22.18
CA ASP A 339 19.32 31.98 23.45
C ASP A 339 20.53 31.03 23.43
N THR A 340 21.74 31.60 23.37
CA THR A 340 23.00 30.86 23.23
C THR A 340 23.26 29.87 24.36
N GLU A 341 22.87 30.20 25.60
CA GLU A 341 23.14 29.32 26.75
C GLU A 341 22.22 28.10 26.73
N LYS A 342 20.94 28.30 26.43
CA LYS A 342 20.01 27.18 26.24
C LYS A 342 20.34 26.36 25.00
N LEU A 343 20.82 27.01 23.93
CA LEU A 343 21.18 26.34 22.69
C LEU A 343 22.30 25.31 22.90
N LYS A 344 23.30 25.62 23.75
CA LYS A 344 24.36 24.67 24.14
C LYS A 344 23.86 23.49 24.98
N ALA A 345 22.74 23.66 25.69
CA ALA A 345 22.12 22.62 26.51
C ALA A 345 21.22 21.66 25.70
N VAL A 346 21.02 21.91 24.41
CA VAL A 346 20.21 21.05 23.53
C VAL A 346 20.86 19.68 23.37
N GLU A 347 20.09 18.63 23.61
CA GLU A 347 20.53 17.23 23.50
C GLU A 347 19.88 16.51 22.29
N LEU A 348 18.78 17.06 21.75
CA LEU A 348 18.06 16.53 20.59
C LEU A 348 17.68 17.63 19.61
N VAL A 349 17.89 17.39 18.33
CA VAL A 349 17.46 18.28 17.23
C VAL A 349 16.49 17.52 16.34
N ALA A 350 15.29 18.05 16.16
CA ALA A 350 14.29 17.51 15.25
C ALA A 350 14.09 18.44 14.05
N ILE A 351 14.13 17.87 12.84
CA ILE A 351 14.16 18.65 11.61
C ILE A 351 13.01 18.22 10.69
N SER A 352 12.21 19.18 10.26
CA SER A 352 11.32 19.05 9.10
C SER A 352 11.87 19.91 7.96
N THR A 353 11.68 19.47 6.72
CA THR A 353 12.18 20.19 5.54
C THR A 353 11.34 19.93 4.30
N THR A 354 11.27 20.94 3.44
CA THR A 354 10.62 20.84 2.13
C THR A 354 11.54 20.27 1.04
N LEU A 355 12.78 19.88 1.37
CA LEU A 355 13.78 19.40 0.38
C LEU A 355 13.24 18.28 -0.52
N ALA A 356 12.70 17.20 0.07
CA ALA A 356 12.23 16.04 -0.70
C ALA A 356 11.04 16.39 -1.61
N THR A 357 10.06 17.11 -1.05
CA THR A 357 8.88 17.57 -1.81
C THR A 357 9.30 18.43 -3.01
N ASN A 358 10.16 19.43 -2.79
CA ASN A 358 10.61 20.33 -3.85
C ASN A 358 11.47 19.59 -4.89
N ALA A 359 12.37 18.71 -4.45
CA ALA A 359 13.21 17.93 -5.36
C ALA A 359 12.37 17.06 -6.32
N ILE A 360 11.29 16.45 -5.83
CA ILE A 360 10.40 15.62 -6.66
C ILE A 360 9.58 16.48 -7.62
N VAL A 361 8.95 17.55 -7.11
CA VAL A 361 8.12 18.46 -7.93
C VAL A 361 8.94 19.16 -9.02
N GLU A 362 10.15 19.60 -8.70
CA GLU A 362 11.06 20.27 -9.62
C GLU A 362 11.87 19.28 -10.50
N GLY A 363 11.71 17.97 -10.30
CA GLY A 363 12.46 16.94 -11.02
C GLY A 363 13.97 16.96 -10.74
N LYS A 364 14.41 17.61 -9.65
CA LYS A 364 15.82 17.74 -9.28
C LYS A 364 16.34 16.50 -8.55
N GLY A 365 17.61 16.17 -8.77
CA GLY A 365 18.31 15.06 -8.14
C GLY A 365 19.16 14.30 -9.15
N GLN A 366 19.63 13.11 -8.76
CA GLN A 366 20.47 12.31 -9.62
C GLN A 366 19.67 11.45 -10.61
N LYS A 367 20.34 11.04 -11.69
CA LYS A 367 19.75 10.15 -12.69
C LYS A 367 19.79 8.71 -12.19
N VAL A 368 18.62 8.07 -12.11
CA VAL A 368 18.46 6.72 -11.56
C VAL A 368 18.26 5.71 -12.68
N GLY A 369 18.91 4.55 -12.59
CA GLY A 369 18.60 3.38 -13.42
C GLY A 369 17.58 2.48 -12.74
N LEU A 370 16.44 2.24 -13.39
CA LEU A 370 15.39 1.38 -12.85
C LEU A 370 15.54 -0.07 -13.34
N ILE A 371 15.67 -1.03 -12.41
CA ILE A 371 15.71 -2.46 -12.68
C ILE A 371 14.38 -3.11 -12.26
N LEU A 372 13.75 -3.83 -13.18
CA LEU A 372 12.43 -4.43 -13.00
C LEU A 372 12.47 -5.95 -13.17
N MET A 373 11.71 -6.63 -12.30
CA MET A 373 11.43 -8.07 -12.36
C MET A 373 9.90 -8.28 -12.38
N PRO A 374 9.24 -8.13 -13.54
CA PRO A 374 7.78 -8.15 -13.67
C PRO A 374 7.17 -9.56 -13.60
N PRO A 375 5.83 -9.70 -13.45
CA PRO A 375 5.15 -10.99 -13.52
C PRO A 375 5.17 -11.60 -14.94
N TYR A 376 4.86 -12.91 -15.04
CA TYR A 376 4.72 -13.59 -16.33
C TYR A 376 3.49 -13.10 -17.11
N GLY A 377 3.66 -12.80 -18.40
CA GLY A 377 2.58 -12.60 -19.39
C GLY A 377 1.77 -11.29 -19.32
N LEU A 378 1.78 -10.57 -18.19
CA LEU A 378 0.93 -9.39 -17.93
C LEU A 378 1.74 -8.17 -17.49
N PHE A 379 2.70 -7.75 -18.32
CA PHE A 379 3.42 -6.50 -18.09
C PHE A 379 3.75 -5.78 -19.40
N ASP A 380 3.26 -4.54 -19.51
CA ASP A 380 3.74 -3.59 -20.50
C ASP A 380 4.80 -2.69 -19.85
N PRO A 381 6.05 -2.65 -20.35
CA PRO A 381 7.05 -1.70 -19.88
C PRO A 381 6.59 -0.23 -19.92
N GLY A 382 5.65 0.11 -20.80
CA GLY A 382 5.01 1.43 -20.90
C GLY A 382 4.21 1.83 -19.66
N ASP A 383 3.78 0.88 -18.83
CA ASP A 383 3.04 1.14 -17.59
C ASP A 383 3.83 1.95 -16.56
N ILE A 384 5.17 1.97 -16.68
CA ILE A 384 6.05 2.77 -15.84
C ILE A 384 6.74 3.81 -16.72
N ASN A 385 6.21 5.03 -16.70
CA ASN A 385 6.73 6.17 -17.45
C ASN A 385 7.99 6.75 -16.77
N TYR A 386 9.10 5.99 -16.82
CA TYR A 386 10.41 6.40 -16.34
C TYR A 386 11.52 5.77 -17.19
N GLU A 387 12.58 6.54 -17.46
CA GLU A 387 13.78 6.08 -18.16
C GLU A 387 15.06 6.66 -17.51
N PRO A 388 16.20 5.96 -17.56
CA PRO A 388 16.39 4.64 -18.17
C PRO A 388 15.86 3.51 -17.29
N LYS A 389 15.19 2.51 -17.89
CA LYS A 389 14.79 1.27 -17.23
C LYS A 389 15.29 0.01 -17.96
N SER A 390 15.42 -1.08 -17.22
CA SER A 390 15.78 -2.40 -17.76
C SER A 390 15.00 -3.51 -17.06
N ILE A 391 14.61 -4.52 -17.82
CA ILE A 391 13.94 -5.72 -17.32
C ILE A 391 14.97 -6.84 -17.28
N VAL A 392 15.08 -7.49 -16.13
CA VAL A 392 16.06 -8.55 -15.88
C VAL A 392 15.37 -9.87 -15.55
N LEU A 393 16.11 -10.98 -15.70
CA LEU A 393 15.67 -12.29 -15.26
C LEU A 393 15.58 -12.35 -13.73
N GLY A 394 14.65 -13.15 -13.24
CA GLY A 394 14.21 -13.16 -11.84
C GLY A 394 12.69 -13.03 -11.82
N ARG A 395 11.98 -14.12 -11.50
CA ARG A 395 10.51 -14.13 -11.46
C ARG A 395 10.01 -14.82 -10.21
N LEU A 396 9.00 -14.19 -9.61
CA LEU A 396 8.27 -14.72 -8.46
C LEU A 396 6.78 -14.83 -8.82
N GLU A 397 6.13 -15.87 -8.30
CA GLU A 397 4.66 -15.93 -8.24
C GLU A 397 4.12 -14.88 -7.26
N ILE A 398 2.81 -14.61 -7.33
CA ILE A 398 2.14 -13.72 -6.36
C ILE A 398 2.23 -14.25 -4.91
N THR A 399 2.56 -15.53 -4.72
CA THR A 399 2.80 -16.18 -3.43
C THR A 399 4.21 -15.94 -2.89
N GLY A 400 5.10 -15.31 -3.68
CA GLY A 400 6.52 -15.15 -3.34
C GLY A 400 7.39 -16.38 -3.66
N LYS A 401 6.80 -17.46 -4.20
CA LYS A 401 7.55 -18.62 -4.69
C LYS A 401 8.37 -18.26 -5.92
N GLU A 402 9.63 -18.68 -5.97
CA GLU A 402 10.50 -18.49 -7.12
C GLU A 402 10.02 -19.32 -8.33
N ILE A 403 9.93 -18.67 -9.49
CA ILE A 403 9.68 -19.29 -10.80
C ILE A 403 10.99 -19.40 -11.56
N ASP A 404 11.76 -18.30 -11.62
CA ASP A 404 13.05 -18.25 -12.29
C ASP A 404 14.05 -17.47 -11.44
N PRO A 405 15.30 -17.95 -11.32
CA PRO A 405 16.32 -17.27 -10.54
C PRO A 405 16.80 -15.99 -11.24
N VAL A 406 17.36 -15.08 -10.44
CA VAL A 406 18.04 -13.88 -10.94
C VAL A 406 19.31 -14.26 -11.70
N ASN A 407 19.52 -13.69 -12.89
CA ASN A 407 20.76 -13.89 -13.66
C ASN A 407 21.82 -12.84 -13.31
N GLU A 408 22.80 -13.21 -12.50
CA GLU A 408 23.79 -12.26 -12.00
C GLU A 408 24.64 -11.59 -13.09
N LEU A 409 25.03 -12.34 -14.15
CA LEU A 409 25.83 -11.81 -15.24
C LEU A 409 25.06 -10.74 -16.03
N GLN A 410 23.75 -10.94 -16.19
CA GLN A 410 22.86 -9.95 -16.78
C GLN A 410 22.82 -8.68 -15.93
N ILE A 411 22.67 -8.80 -14.60
CA ILE A 411 22.64 -7.63 -13.70
C ILE A 411 23.92 -6.81 -13.83
N ARG A 412 25.08 -7.45 -13.70
CA ARG A 412 26.40 -6.79 -13.80
C ARG A 412 26.60 -6.10 -15.16
N ARG A 413 26.20 -6.76 -16.25
CA ARG A 413 26.25 -6.17 -17.60
C ARG A 413 25.32 -4.96 -17.73
N THR A 414 24.06 -5.09 -17.33
CA THR A 414 23.06 -4.01 -17.38
C THR A 414 23.54 -2.81 -16.57
N ALA A 415 24.12 -3.02 -15.39
CA ALA A 415 24.66 -1.95 -14.54
C ALA A 415 25.72 -1.14 -15.28
N ARG A 416 26.73 -1.80 -15.86
CA ARG A 416 27.81 -1.15 -16.63
C ARG A 416 27.26 -0.39 -17.84
N GLU A 417 26.32 -0.98 -18.57
CA GLU A 417 25.70 -0.34 -19.74
C GLU A 417 24.91 0.91 -19.32
N MET A 418 24.15 0.86 -18.22
CA MET A 418 23.37 2.00 -17.76
C MET A 418 24.24 3.16 -17.26
N VAL A 419 25.31 2.86 -16.51
CA VAL A 419 26.28 3.88 -16.09
C VAL A 419 26.97 4.50 -17.32
N LYS A 420 27.51 3.68 -18.22
CA LYS A 420 28.26 4.16 -19.39
C LYS A 420 27.40 4.94 -20.39
N ARG A 421 26.22 4.43 -20.74
CA ARG A 421 25.37 5.01 -21.81
C ARG A 421 24.49 6.13 -21.30
N PHE A 422 23.89 5.95 -20.13
CA PHE A 422 22.87 6.87 -19.63
C PHE A 422 23.38 7.76 -18.50
N GLN A 423 24.62 7.60 -18.04
CA GLN A 423 25.19 8.38 -16.92
C GLN A 423 24.36 8.22 -15.65
N VAL A 424 23.92 6.99 -15.37
CA VAL A 424 23.23 6.63 -14.13
C VAL A 424 24.17 6.82 -12.93
N LYS A 425 23.63 7.41 -11.85
CA LYS A 425 24.34 7.70 -10.60
C LYS A 425 23.74 7.01 -9.36
N ALA A 426 22.60 6.34 -9.52
CA ALA A 426 22.02 5.43 -8.52
C ALA A 426 21.06 4.44 -9.19
N PHE A 427 20.70 3.38 -8.49
CA PHE A 427 19.74 2.39 -9.00
C PHE A 427 18.50 2.28 -8.11
N ALA A 428 17.39 1.91 -8.74
CA ALA A 428 16.17 1.48 -8.07
C ALA A 428 15.81 0.08 -8.56
N VAL A 429 15.36 -0.80 -7.66
CA VAL A 429 15.00 -2.19 -7.97
C VAL A 429 13.58 -2.46 -7.50
N SER A 430 12.75 -3.06 -8.36
CA SER A 430 11.39 -3.48 -7.98
C SER A 430 11.00 -4.78 -8.67
N GLY A 431 10.66 -5.80 -7.89
CA GLY A 431 10.18 -7.11 -8.38
C GLY A 431 8.73 -7.36 -8.00
N PHE A 432 7.94 -8.04 -8.86
CA PHE A 432 6.50 -8.18 -8.72
C PHE A 432 6.02 -8.49 -7.28
N ALA A 433 6.53 -9.57 -6.68
CA ALA A 433 6.18 -10.04 -5.34
C ALA A 433 7.23 -9.71 -4.27
N GLY A 434 8.07 -8.67 -4.48
CA GLY A 434 9.16 -8.30 -3.58
C GLY A 434 8.75 -8.01 -2.13
N THR A 435 7.50 -7.57 -1.90
CA THR A 435 6.96 -7.35 -0.54
C THR A 435 6.61 -8.63 0.20
N ILE A 436 6.46 -9.74 -0.52
CA ILE A 436 6.18 -11.07 0.04
C ILE A 436 7.50 -11.82 0.21
N ASN A 437 8.30 -11.88 -0.85
CA ASN A 437 9.65 -12.43 -0.83
C ASN A 437 10.64 -11.40 -1.40
N PRO A 438 11.45 -10.74 -0.55
CA PRO A 438 12.38 -9.70 -0.98
C PRO A 438 13.71 -10.23 -1.55
N GLU A 439 13.96 -11.54 -1.54
CA GLU A 439 15.27 -12.13 -1.86
C GLU A 439 15.83 -11.69 -3.22
N HIS A 440 15.00 -11.67 -4.26
CA HIS A 440 15.41 -11.20 -5.59
C HIS A 440 15.80 -9.73 -5.59
N GLU A 441 15.02 -8.87 -4.93
CA GLU A 441 15.35 -7.44 -4.85
C GLU A 441 16.67 -7.22 -4.11
N LEU A 442 16.89 -7.92 -2.99
CA LEU A 442 18.11 -7.85 -2.18
C LEU A 442 19.35 -8.41 -2.91
N LEU A 443 19.20 -9.50 -3.65
CA LEU A 443 20.29 -10.06 -4.46
C LEU A 443 20.70 -9.07 -5.56
N VAL A 444 19.74 -8.53 -6.31
CA VAL A 444 20.02 -7.51 -7.33
C VAL A 444 20.64 -6.26 -6.72
N GLN A 445 20.19 -5.83 -5.53
CA GLN A 445 20.78 -4.70 -4.80
C GLN A 445 22.27 -4.89 -4.54
N ARG A 446 22.65 -6.04 -3.97
CA ARG A 446 24.05 -6.38 -3.69
C ARG A 446 24.89 -6.37 -4.96
N LEU A 447 24.43 -7.03 -6.01
CA LEU A 447 25.15 -7.14 -7.29
C LEU A 447 25.36 -5.78 -7.97
N LEU A 448 24.36 -4.90 -7.94
CA LEU A 448 24.46 -3.55 -8.49
C LEU A 448 25.44 -2.69 -7.69
N HIS A 449 25.42 -2.82 -6.35
CA HIS A 449 26.32 -2.08 -5.48
C HIS A 449 27.77 -2.56 -5.64
N GLU A 450 28.02 -3.87 -5.63
CA GLU A 450 29.36 -4.46 -5.87
C GLU A 450 29.95 -4.04 -7.21
N GLU A 451 29.13 -4.00 -8.27
CA GLU A 451 29.60 -3.69 -9.63
C GLU A 451 29.86 -2.20 -9.85
N THR A 452 29.14 -1.31 -9.18
CA THR A 452 29.15 0.14 -9.50
C THR A 452 29.54 1.05 -8.35
N GLY A 453 29.48 0.58 -7.10
CA GLY A 453 29.62 1.39 -5.89
C GLY A 453 28.49 2.39 -5.66
N LEU A 454 27.46 2.41 -6.53
CA LEU A 454 26.36 3.37 -6.45
C LEU A 454 25.32 2.94 -5.42
N PHE A 455 24.55 3.91 -4.92
CA PHE A 455 23.40 3.65 -4.06
C PHE A 455 22.32 2.88 -4.82
N VAL A 456 21.71 1.91 -4.13
CA VAL A 456 20.64 1.08 -4.69
C VAL A 456 19.47 1.01 -3.72
N THR A 457 18.30 1.48 -4.15
CA THR A 457 17.06 1.42 -3.37
C THR A 457 16.16 0.29 -3.85
N CYS A 458 15.64 -0.52 -2.93
CA CYS A 458 14.66 -1.56 -3.25
C CYS A 458 13.23 -1.13 -2.93
N GLY A 459 12.27 -1.54 -3.77
CA GLY A 459 10.86 -1.21 -3.60
C GLY A 459 10.26 -1.78 -2.31
N HIS A 460 10.65 -2.99 -1.90
CA HIS A 460 10.14 -3.62 -0.68
C HIS A 460 10.58 -2.90 0.62
N GLU A 461 11.69 -2.17 0.59
CA GLU A 461 12.22 -1.44 1.75
C GLU A 461 11.32 -0.25 2.13
N LEU A 462 10.68 0.36 1.14
CA LEU A 462 9.89 1.59 1.25
C LEU A 462 8.38 1.33 1.36
N SER A 463 7.91 0.14 0.94
CA SER A 463 6.48 -0.14 0.87
C SER A 463 6.15 -1.61 1.06
N ASP A 464 5.09 -1.87 1.83
CA ASP A 464 4.50 -3.18 2.09
C ASP A 464 3.26 -3.47 1.21
N LEU A 465 3.07 -2.70 0.13
CA LEU A 465 1.95 -2.81 -0.80
C LEU A 465 2.36 -3.55 -2.09
N LEU A 466 1.49 -4.44 -2.58
CA LEU A 466 1.77 -5.29 -3.74
C LEU A 466 1.92 -4.56 -5.08
N ASN A 467 1.44 -3.31 -5.19
CA ASN A 467 1.48 -2.56 -6.45
C ASN A 467 2.93 -2.20 -6.85
N PHE A 468 3.59 -3.13 -7.54
CA PHE A 468 5.02 -3.04 -7.85
C PHE A 468 5.38 -1.87 -8.77
N ARG A 469 4.43 -1.37 -9.57
CA ARG A 469 4.61 -0.20 -10.44
C ARG A 469 4.80 1.06 -9.60
N THR A 470 3.89 1.29 -8.65
CA THR A 470 3.98 2.43 -7.73
C THR A 470 5.17 2.27 -6.77
N ARG A 471 5.51 1.04 -6.37
CA ARG A 471 6.77 0.79 -5.62
C ARG A 471 8.02 1.13 -6.43
N ALA A 472 8.07 0.74 -7.70
CA ALA A 472 9.19 1.06 -8.59
C ALA A 472 9.39 2.57 -8.69
N MET A 473 8.31 3.32 -8.90
CA MET A 473 8.37 4.78 -8.92
C MET A 473 8.83 5.35 -7.57
N THR A 474 8.31 4.83 -6.45
CA THR A 474 8.72 5.26 -5.11
C THR A 474 10.22 5.02 -4.86
N ALA A 475 10.75 3.86 -5.29
CA ALA A 475 12.17 3.55 -5.20
C ALA A 475 13.04 4.48 -6.08
N VAL A 476 12.56 4.81 -7.29
CA VAL A 476 13.22 5.79 -8.17
C VAL A 476 13.30 7.16 -7.51
N LEU A 477 12.19 7.65 -6.96
CA LEU A 477 12.14 8.97 -6.32
C LEU A 477 13.07 9.03 -5.11
N ASN A 478 13.13 7.96 -4.30
CA ASN A 478 14.05 7.86 -3.18
C ASN A 478 15.52 7.89 -3.64
N ALA A 479 15.90 6.99 -4.57
CA ALA A 479 17.26 6.91 -5.10
C ALA A 479 17.71 8.23 -5.73
N ARG A 480 16.79 8.99 -6.34
CA ARG A 480 17.07 10.29 -6.97
C ARG A 480 17.49 11.37 -5.95
N ILE A 481 16.96 11.34 -4.73
CA ILE A 481 17.13 12.43 -3.76
C ILE A 481 18.17 12.14 -2.65
N ILE A 482 18.63 10.88 -2.50
CA ILE A 482 19.63 10.46 -1.49
C ILE A 482 20.81 11.42 -1.35
N PRO A 483 21.56 11.79 -2.41
CA PRO A 483 22.76 12.62 -2.25
C PRO A 483 22.46 13.99 -1.64
N ARG A 484 21.36 14.61 -2.07
CA ARG A 484 20.96 15.93 -1.55
C ARG A 484 20.56 15.86 -0.09
N SER A 485 19.95 14.74 0.33
CA SER A 485 19.61 14.51 1.73
C SER A 485 20.85 14.29 2.59
N ILE A 486 21.83 13.54 2.09
CA ILE A 486 23.12 13.36 2.76
C ILE A 486 23.82 14.71 2.92
N ASP A 487 23.96 15.47 1.82
CA ASP A 487 24.60 16.78 1.83
C ASP A 487 23.92 17.74 2.82
N LEU A 488 22.58 17.76 2.84
CA LEU A 488 21.83 18.60 3.77
C LEU A 488 22.13 18.21 5.23
N LEU A 489 22.05 16.92 5.57
CA LEU A 489 22.26 16.45 6.93
C LEU A 489 23.71 16.69 7.39
N ASP A 490 24.71 16.47 6.52
CA ASP A 490 26.12 16.75 6.82
C ASP A 490 26.37 18.24 7.06
N ASN A 491 25.79 19.09 6.22
CA ASN A 491 25.90 20.54 6.39
C ASN A 491 25.23 21.03 7.68
N ILE A 492 24.08 20.48 8.03
CA ILE A 492 23.39 20.78 9.29
C ILE A 492 24.22 20.33 10.49
N GLU A 493 24.77 19.10 10.47
CA GLU A 493 25.67 18.62 11.51
C GLU A 493 26.86 19.59 11.69
N GLY A 494 27.43 20.08 10.60
CA GLY A 494 28.48 21.10 10.61
C GLY A 494 28.04 22.43 11.23
N VAL A 495 26.84 22.92 10.91
CA VAL A 495 26.29 24.15 11.51
C VAL A 495 26.04 23.99 13.01
N LEU A 496 25.45 22.87 13.43
CA LEU A 496 25.18 22.58 14.83
C LEU A 496 26.50 22.51 15.63
N HIS A 497 27.52 21.86 15.08
CA HIS A 497 28.85 21.79 15.71
C HIS A 497 29.49 23.17 15.87
N LYS A 498 29.36 24.07 14.88
CA LYS A 498 29.84 25.46 14.98
C LYS A 498 29.15 26.26 16.10
N HIS A 499 27.90 25.93 16.41
CA HIS A 499 27.15 26.53 17.53
C HIS A 499 27.36 25.80 18.87
N GLY A 500 28.27 24.81 18.92
CA GLY A 500 28.57 24.05 20.13
C GLY A 500 27.52 22.98 20.49
N ILE A 501 26.61 22.66 19.57
CA ILE A 501 25.51 21.71 19.79
C ILE A 501 26.01 20.31 19.44
N LYS A 502 25.98 19.38 20.40
CA LYS A 502 26.41 17.97 20.24
C LYS A 502 25.23 16.98 20.23
N ALA A 503 24.06 17.49 19.91
CA ALA A 503 22.79 16.78 19.96
C ALA A 503 22.65 15.70 18.87
N GLN A 504 21.79 14.72 19.13
CA GLN A 504 21.35 13.77 18.12
C GLN A 504 20.35 14.45 17.16
N ILE A 505 20.44 14.14 15.87
CA ILE A 505 19.49 14.62 14.85
C ILE A 505 18.44 13.54 14.55
N VAL A 506 17.18 13.95 14.58
CA VAL A 506 16.04 13.19 14.07
C VAL A 506 15.30 14.01 13.01
N VAL A 507 14.63 13.34 12.09
CA VAL A 507 13.95 13.93 10.95
C VAL A 507 12.48 13.55 10.98
N VAL A 508 11.60 14.52 10.72
CA VAL A 508 10.17 14.33 10.62
C VAL A 508 9.81 13.66 9.30
N LYS A 509 8.97 12.64 9.34
CA LYS A 509 8.39 11.99 8.17
C LYS A 509 7.07 12.65 7.76
N GLY A 510 6.63 12.39 6.53
CA GLY A 510 5.33 12.85 6.02
C GLY A 510 4.13 12.34 6.80
N ASP A 511 4.27 11.24 7.54
CA ASP A 511 3.23 10.70 8.44
C ASP A 511 3.21 11.35 9.84
N GLY A 512 4.05 12.37 10.07
CA GLY A 512 4.17 13.10 11.35
C GLY A 512 5.00 12.38 12.41
N THR A 513 5.63 11.25 12.08
CA THR A 513 6.46 10.50 13.03
C THR A 513 7.95 10.75 12.75
N LEU A 514 8.80 10.45 13.73
CA LEU A 514 10.24 10.70 13.63
C LEU A 514 11.01 9.49 13.12
N MET A 515 12.13 9.75 12.45
CA MET A 515 13.18 8.80 12.13
C MET A 515 14.57 9.38 12.43
N SER A 516 15.58 8.53 12.54
CA SER A 516 16.97 8.98 12.75
C SER A 516 17.55 9.64 11.50
N ALA A 517 18.58 10.47 11.67
CA ALA A 517 19.34 11.01 10.54
C ALA A 517 19.93 9.89 9.64
N GLU A 518 20.37 8.77 10.21
CA GLU A 518 20.85 7.61 9.45
C GLU A 518 19.76 7.04 8.52
N MET A 519 18.57 6.81 9.05
CA MET A 519 17.44 6.35 8.24
C MET A 519 17.00 7.38 7.20
N ALA A 520 17.05 8.68 7.52
CA ALA A 520 16.74 9.75 6.58
C ALA A 520 17.74 9.85 5.42
N ARG A 521 19.00 9.42 5.61
CA ARG A 521 20.01 9.34 4.53
C ARG A 521 19.71 8.21 3.54
N GLU A 522 19.12 7.11 4.01
CA GLU A 522 18.73 5.98 3.18
C GLU A 522 17.34 6.13 2.56
N ARG A 523 16.42 6.75 3.29
CA ARG A 523 14.98 6.84 2.97
C ARG A 523 14.43 8.27 2.96
N PRO A 524 15.10 9.23 2.29
CA PRO A 524 14.65 10.62 2.26
C PRO A 524 13.26 10.80 1.67
N VAL A 525 12.77 9.85 0.86
CA VAL A 525 11.42 9.90 0.29
C VAL A 525 10.33 9.88 1.37
N GLU A 526 10.61 9.35 2.55
CA GLU A 526 9.67 9.34 3.68
C GLU A 526 9.51 10.73 4.32
N THR A 527 10.37 11.70 3.99
CA THR A 527 10.29 13.11 4.47
C THR A 527 9.40 14.02 3.63
N ILE A 528 8.80 13.50 2.56
CA ILE A 528 7.87 14.28 1.72
C ILE A 528 6.68 14.73 2.58
N LEU A 529 6.31 16.00 2.47
CA LEU A 529 5.27 16.64 3.29
C LEU A 529 5.57 16.65 4.81
N SER A 530 6.84 16.51 5.21
CA SER A 530 7.24 16.55 6.63
C SER A 530 6.97 17.90 7.32
N GLY A 531 7.13 19.03 6.62
CA GLY A 531 6.81 20.36 7.14
C GLY A 531 5.34 20.48 7.55
N PRO A 532 4.39 20.30 6.61
CA PRO A 532 2.96 20.28 6.94
C PRO A 532 2.59 19.25 8.02
N ALA A 533 3.25 18.09 8.04
CA ALA A 533 3.04 17.10 9.10
C ALA A 533 3.51 17.60 10.48
N ALA A 534 4.64 18.31 10.54
CA ALA A 534 5.12 18.98 11.75
C ALA A 534 4.18 20.12 12.18
N SER A 535 3.64 20.91 11.25
CA SER A 535 2.63 21.94 11.53
C SER A 535 1.43 21.35 12.27
N VAL A 536 0.90 20.25 11.74
CA VAL A 536 -0.22 19.52 12.32
C VAL A 536 0.15 18.95 13.69
N ALA A 537 1.29 18.28 13.83
CA ALA A 537 1.74 17.78 15.13
C ALA A 537 1.85 18.91 16.18
N GLY A 538 2.37 20.07 15.78
CA GLY A 538 2.49 21.25 16.63
C GLY A 538 1.15 21.86 17.02
N ALA A 539 0.20 21.93 16.09
CA ALA A 539 -1.16 22.41 16.36
C ALA A 539 -1.87 21.55 17.42
N HIS A 540 -1.81 20.22 17.28
CA HIS A 540 -2.37 19.31 18.27
C HIS A 540 -1.68 19.49 19.63
N TYR A 541 -0.35 19.47 19.64
CA TYR A 541 0.44 19.59 20.87
C TYR A 541 0.19 20.90 21.62
N LEU A 542 0.07 22.03 20.92
CA LEU A 542 -0.09 23.35 21.54
C LEU A 542 -1.51 23.62 22.05
N THR A 543 -2.49 22.76 21.73
CA THR A 543 -3.90 23.03 22.02
C THR A 543 -4.63 21.90 22.74
N ASP A 544 -4.05 20.69 22.81
CA ASP A 544 -4.66 19.46 23.34
C ASP A 544 -6.07 19.17 22.76
N CYS A 545 -6.36 19.67 21.56
CA CYS A 545 -7.63 19.42 20.90
C CYS A 545 -7.61 18.06 20.20
N GLU A 546 -8.61 17.23 20.51
CA GLU A 546 -8.81 15.91 19.90
C GLU A 546 -9.47 16.01 18.51
N ASP A 547 -10.45 16.92 18.35
CA ASP A 547 -11.16 17.13 17.09
C ASP A 547 -11.08 18.61 16.68
N ALA A 548 -10.40 18.92 15.56
CA ALA A 548 -10.29 20.27 15.03
C ALA A 548 -9.89 20.26 13.54
N ILE A 549 -9.97 21.41 12.88
CA ILE A 549 -9.37 21.65 11.55
C ILE A 549 -8.15 22.54 11.76
N VAL A 550 -6.96 22.05 11.39
CA VAL A 550 -5.73 22.82 11.39
C VAL A 550 -5.60 23.57 10.08
N VAL A 551 -5.26 24.86 10.18
CA VAL A 551 -4.93 25.70 9.03
C VAL A 551 -3.58 26.36 9.30
N ASP A 552 -2.55 25.91 8.58
CA ASP A 552 -1.23 26.53 8.55
C ASP A 552 -1.14 27.48 7.36
N VAL A 553 -1.10 28.79 7.61
CA VAL A 553 -0.93 29.78 6.54
C VAL A 553 0.52 30.24 6.49
N GLY A 554 1.21 29.83 5.43
CA GLY A 554 2.56 30.28 5.12
C GLY A 554 2.61 31.52 4.22
N GLY A 555 3.80 31.81 3.72
CA GLY A 555 3.99 32.84 2.69
C GLY A 555 3.47 32.40 1.32
N THR A 556 3.61 31.13 0.95
CA THR A 556 3.23 30.66 -0.40
C THR A 556 1.94 29.86 -0.42
N THR A 557 1.75 29.03 0.60
CA THR A 557 0.69 28.02 0.66
C THR A 557 -0.05 28.09 1.98
N SER A 558 -1.26 27.54 1.98
CA SER A 558 -2.00 27.22 3.19
C SER A 558 -2.20 25.71 3.24
N ASP A 559 -1.74 25.07 4.32
CA ASP A 559 -1.90 23.64 4.54
C ASP A 559 -3.07 23.39 5.51
N ILE A 560 -4.01 22.55 5.10
CA ILE A 560 -5.27 22.31 5.82
C ILE A 560 -5.40 20.81 6.11
N ALA A 561 -5.56 20.47 7.39
CA ALA A 561 -5.75 19.10 7.86
C ALA A 561 -6.88 19.04 8.87
N ALA A 562 -7.53 17.88 9.01
CA ALA A 562 -8.51 17.66 10.06
C ALA A 562 -8.00 16.59 11.03
N PHE A 563 -8.20 16.85 12.33
CA PHE A 563 -8.07 15.87 13.38
C PHE A 563 -9.38 15.15 13.62
N GLN A 564 -9.25 13.89 13.99
CA GLN A 564 -10.28 13.14 14.67
C GLN A 564 -9.64 12.26 15.73
N GLU A 565 -10.11 12.34 16.98
CA GLU A 565 -9.54 11.58 18.12
C GLU A 565 -8.01 11.77 18.27
N GLY A 566 -7.53 12.99 18.05
CA GLY A 566 -6.12 13.38 18.22
C GLY A 566 -5.19 12.85 17.12
N GLU A 567 -5.73 12.18 16.09
CA GLU A 567 -4.98 11.65 14.96
C GLU A 567 -5.42 12.32 13.65
N VAL A 568 -4.47 12.49 12.72
CA VAL A 568 -4.78 12.83 11.33
C VAL A 568 -4.76 11.56 10.51
N LYS A 569 -5.76 11.43 9.64
CA LYS A 569 -5.87 10.31 8.72
C LYS A 569 -4.63 10.23 7.82
N ILE A 570 -4.06 9.04 7.72
CA ILE A 570 -2.93 8.76 6.83
C ILE A 570 -3.46 8.24 5.49
N CYS A 571 -2.89 8.73 4.38
CA CYS A 571 -3.14 8.22 3.05
C CYS A 571 -2.61 6.77 2.92
N LYS A 572 -3.47 5.78 3.22
CA LYS A 572 -3.08 4.34 3.25
C LYS A 572 -2.52 3.81 1.92
N ASN A 573 -3.00 4.35 0.79
CA ASN A 573 -2.55 3.98 -0.56
C ASN A 573 -1.37 4.84 -1.04
N GLY A 574 -0.73 5.58 -0.14
CA GLY A 574 0.35 6.52 -0.41
C GLY A 574 -0.11 7.88 -0.95
N ALA A 575 0.83 8.81 -1.01
CA ALA A 575 0.61 10.20 -1.42
C ALA A 575 0.91 10.45 -2.90
N ASP A 576 0.21 11.43 -3.49
CA ASP A 576 0.50 11.97 -4.82
C ASP A 576 1.34 13.25 -4.71
N ILE A 577 2.55 13.25 -5.28
CA ILE A 577 3.44 14.42 -5.27
C ILE A 577 4.04 14.61 -6.67
N GLY A 578 3.94 15.83 -7.21
CA GLY A 578 4.57 16.19 -8.49
C GLY A 578 4.07 15.36 -9.68
N GLY A 579 2.82 14.90 -9.65
CA GLY A 579 2.24 14.00 -10.66
C GLY A 579 2.64 12.53 -10.52
N PHE A 580 3.43 12.18 -9.49
CA PHE A 580 3.80 10.80 -9.20
C PHE A 580 2.94 10.22 -8.08
N ARG A 581 2.29 9.09 -8.38
CA ARG A 581 1.71 8.24 -7.33
C ARG A 581 2.84 7.54 -6.59
N THR A 582 2.88 7.69 -5.27
CA THR A 582 3.87 7.02 -4.41
C THR A 582 3.18 6.08 -3.42
N HIS A 583 3.96 5.22 -2.76
CA HIS A 583 3.52 4.45 -1.59
C HIS A 583 3.95 5.07 -0.25
N VAL A 584 4.55 6.26 -0.28
CA VAL A 584 4.95 6.95 0.94
C VAL A 584 3.70 7.31 1.74
N LYS A 585 3.68 6.89 3.00
CA LYS A 585 2.61 7.26 3.94
C LYS A 585 2.82 8.72 4.32
N ALA A 586 1.81 9.54 4.04
CA ALA A 586 1.75 10.92 4.48
C ALA A 586 0.40 11.21 5.12
N LEU A 587 0.37 12.22 5.99
CA LEU A 587 -0.87 12.77 6.52
C LEU A 587 -1.74 13.31 5.36
N GLU A 588 -3.05 13.15 5.48
CA GLU A 588 -4.02 13.62 4.49
C GLU A 588 -4.21 15.14 4.60
N ILE A 589 -3.28 15.88 4.01
CA ILE A 589 -3.22 17.33 4.03
C ILE A 589 -3.66 17.90 2.68
N ARG A 590 -4.45 18.97 2.71
CA ARG A 590 -4.80 19.75 1.53
C ARG A 590 -3.96 21.03 1.50
N THR A 591 -3.10 21.15 0.50
CA THR A 591 -2.31 22.36 0.27
C THR A 591 -3.00 23.25 -0.75
N ALA A 592 -3.34 24.47 -0.36
CA ALA A 592 -3.82 25.52 -1.24
C ALA A 592 -2.68 26.47 -1.60
N GLY A 593 -2.55 26.86 -2.88
CA GLY A 593 -1.61 27.89 -3.34
C GLY A 593 -2.07 29.30 -2.96
N LEU A 594 -2.25 29.53 -1.66
CA LEU A 594 -2.76 30.76 -1.10
C LEU A 594 -1.95 31.07 0.16
N GLY A 595 -1.17 32.15 0.16
CA GLY A 595 -0.35 32.56 1.29
C GLY A 595 -0.10 34.06 1.30
N GLY A 596 0.60 34.55 2.33
CA GLY A 596 0.87 35.98 2.50
C GLY A 596 1.65 36.65 1.35
N ASP A 597 2.39 35.87 0.58
CA ASP A 597 3.27 36.28 -0.53
C ASP A 597 2.70 35.87 -1.91
N SER A 598 1.43 35.45 -1.97
CA SER A 598 0.74 35.16 -3.23
C SER A 598 0.67 36.41 -4.10
N PHE A 599 1.04 36.30 -5.37
CA PHE A 599 1.05 37.44 -6.28
C PHE A 599 -0.38 37.88 -6.61
N ILE A 600 -0.64 39.17 -6.39
CA ILE A 600 -1.88 39.84 -6.74
C ILE A 600 -1.67 40.59 -8.05
N SER A 601 -2.51 40.31 -9.02
CA SER A 601 -2.56 41.05 -10.28
C SER A 601 -3.98 41.46 -10.63
N TRP A 602 -4.08 42.50 -11.44
CA TRP A 602 -5.32 42.96 -12.05
C TRP A 602 -5.20 42.74 -13.56
N GLU A 603 -6.23 42.12 -14.15
CA GLU A 603 -6.31 41.85 -15.59
C GLU A 603 -7.79 41.75 -15.97
N LYS A 604 -8.20 42.28 -17.14
CA LYS A 604 -9.59 42.21 -17.64
C LYS A 604 -10.62 42.58 -16.56
N ASP A 605 -10.43 43.72 -15.92
CA ASP A 605 -11.34 44.30 -14.91
C ASP A 605 -11.57 43.46 -13.64
N HIS A 606 -10.72 42.49 -13.34
CA HIS A 606 -10.79 41.73 -12.08
C HIS A 606 -9.42 41.49 -11.46
N PHE A 607 -9.42 41.26 -10.14
CA PHE A 607 -8.22 40.88 -9.39
C PHE A 607 -8.08 39.36 -9.32
N GLU A 608 -6.85 38.91 -9.58
CA GLU A 608 -6.41 37.54 -9.46
C GLU A 608 -5.35 37.45 -8.36
N ILE A 609 -5.67 36.73 -7.27
CA ILE A 609 -4.69 36.23 -6.32
C ILE A 609 -4.24 34.87 -6.83
N SER A 610 -3.04 34.83 -7.41
CA SER A 610 -2.48 33.65 -8.07
C SER A 610 -1.68 32.78 -7.09
N PRO A 611 -1.50 31.48 -7.39
CA PRO A 611 -0.62 30.61 -6.60
C PRO A 611 0.87 30.91 -6.79
N GLN A 612 1.23 31.82 -7.71
CA GLN A 612 2.61 32.24 -7.91
C GLN A 612 3.09 33.04 -6.70
N ARG A 613 4.22 32.63 -6.13
CA ARG A 613 4.90 33.38 -5.08
C ARG A 613 5.73 34.52 -5.67
N VAL A 614 5.63 35.72 -5.09
CA VAL A 614 6.59 36.81 -5.31
C VAL A 614 7.03 37.38 -3.95
N GLY A 615 8.21 38.01 -3.89
CA GLY A 615 8.60 38.76 -2.69
C GLY A 615 7.66 39.96 -2.44
N PRO A 616 7.22 40.22 -1.20
CA PRO A 616 6.50 41.44 -0.89
C PRO A 616 7.33 42.68 -1.19
N ILE A 617 6.71 43.74 -1.70
CA ILE A 617 7.39 45.01 -1.94
C ILE A 617 7.88 45.66 -0.64
N ALA A 618 7.14 45.48 0.47
CA ALA A 618 7.54 45.92 1.81
C ALA A 618 8.91 45.35 2.19
N TRP A 619 9.08 44.03 2.04
CA TRP A 619 10.32 43.32 2.36
C TRP A 619 11.47 43.81 1.48
N LEU A 620 11.19 43.95 0.18
CA LEU A 620 12.18 44.42 -0.78
C LEU A 620 12.67 45.85 -0.44
N GLY A 621 11.77 46.74 -0.02
CA GLY A 621 12.10 48.10 0.42
C GLY A 621 13.03 48.14 1.63
N THR A 622 12.83 47.25 2.61
CA THR A 622 13.73 47.10 3.75
C THR A 622 15.09 46.51 3.35
N LYS A 623 15.10 45.54 2.42
CA LYS A 623 16.32 44.85 2.00
C LYS A 623 17.23 45.75 1.17
N ASP A 624 16.67 46.57 0.27
CA ASP A 624 17.43 47.48 -0.56
C ASP A 624 16.67 48.80 -0.80
N PRO A 625 17.19 49.96 -0.35
CA PRO A 625 16.55 51.27 -0.57
C PRO A 625 16.34 51.65 -2.05
N GLY A 626 17.10 51.04 -2.97
CA GLY A 626 16.97 51.20 -4.42
C GLY A 626 15.59 50.79 -4.97
N THR A 627 14.82 50.01 -4.20
CA THR A 627 13.41 49.66 -4.47
C THR A 627 12.55 50.89 -4.72
N HIS A 628 12.73 51.96 -3.95
CA HIS A 628 11.96 53.19 -4.17
C HIS A 628 12.28 53.88 -5.50
N LYS A 629 13.49 53.69 -6.05
CA LYS A 629 13.83 54.20 -7.39
C LYS A 629 13.09 53.42 -8.47
N ALA A 630 13.01 52.10 -8.33
CA ALA A 630 12.24 51.25 -9.25
C ALA A 630 10.73 51.55 -9.19
N LEU A 631 10.15 51.70 -7.99
CA LEU A 631 8.76 52.13 -7.81
C LEU A 631 8.50 53.49 -8.46
N LYS A 632 9.40 54.46 -8.24
CA LYS A 632 9.30 55.79 -8.85
C LYS A 632 9.37 55.74 -10.38
N TYR A 633 10.20 54.85 -10.95
CA TYR A 633 10.27 54.66 -12.40
C TYR A 633 8.93 54.18 -12.96
N MET A 634 8.31 53.19 -12.32
CA MET A 634 6.99 52.67 -12.74
C MET A 634 5.90 53.76 -12.68
N MET A 635 5.93 54.61 -11.64
CA MET A 635 4.99 55.75 -11.50
C MET A 635 5.11 56.78 -12.62
N PHE A 636 6.30 56.98 -13.19
CA PHE A 636 6.48 57.88 -14.33
C PHE A 636 6.13 57.25 -15.69
N HIS A 637 5.89 55.94 -15.74
CA HIS A 637 5.55 55.22 -16.96
C HIS A 637 4.25 54.39 -16.80
N PRO A 638 3.12 55.00 -16.36
CA PRO A 638 1.89 54.26 -16.08
C PRO A 638 1.24 53.65 -17.32
N GLY A 639 1.52 54.21 -18.51
CA GLY A 639 1.05 53.69 -19.81
C GLY A 639 1.46 52.24 -20.06
N SER A 640 2.54 51.78 -19.42
CA SER A 640 3.01 50.39 -19.51
C SER A 640 2.11 49.38 -18.80
N TYR A 641 1.07 49.80 -18.07
CA TYR A 641 0.27 48.91 -17.21
C TYR A 641 -1.25 49.07 -17.37
N GLN A 642 -1.72 49.81 -18.36
CA GLN A 642 -3.14 50.18 -18.51
C GLN A 642 -4.10 48.99 -18.58
N SER A 643 -3.68 47.85 -19.13
CA SER A 643 -4.52 46.65 -19.29
C SER A 643 -4.23 45.55 -18.26
N THR A 644 -3.09 45.61 -17.56
CA THR A 644 -2.71 44.61 -16.56
C THR A 644 -1.62 45.08 -15.61
N THR A 645 -1.70 44.65 -14.35
CA THR A 645 -0.62 44.82 -13.37
C THR A 645 0.30 43.61 -13.25
N LYS A 646 0.13 42.55 -14.07
CA LYS A 646 0.99 41.35 -14.03
C LYS A 646 2.48 41.67 -14.20
N THR A 647 2.80 42.74 -14.94
CA THR A 647 4.17 43.18 -15.19
C THR A 647 4.70 44.21 -14.18
N MET A 648 3.89 44.63 -13.20
CA MET A 648 4.32 45.53 -12.10
C MET A 648 5.18 44.77 -11.08
N GLN A 649 6.35 44.33 -11.53
CA GLN A 649 7.27 43.51 -10.76
C GLN A 649 8.67 44.12 -10.76
N ILE A 650 9.35 43.96 -9.64
CA ILE A 650 10.74 44.38 -9.42
C ILE A 650 11.59 43.14 -9.18
N LEU A 651 12.73 43.07 -9.85
CA LEU A 651 13.71 42.02 -9.67
C LEU A 651 14.79 42.45 -8.68
N ILE A 652 15.24 41.50 -7.85
CA ILE A 652 16.39 41.63 -6.97
C ILE A 652 17.30 40.41 -7.15
N LYS A 653 18.62 40.62 -7.04
CA LYS A 653 19.60 39.53 -6.96
C LYS A 653 19.58 38.93 -5.56
N THR A 654 19.36 37.62 -5.47
CA THR A 654 19.30 36.88 -4.20
C THR A 654 20.38 35.82 -4.08
N GLY A 655 20.80 35.22 -5.19
CA GLY A 655 21.80 34.16 -5.23
C GLY A 655 23.18 34.58 -5.75
N ALA A 656 24.14 33.67 -5.63
CA ALA A 656 25.48 33.77 -6.22
C ALA A 656 25.52 33.09 -7.59
N VAL A 657 26.29 33.65 -8.52
CA VAL A 657 26.49 33.07 -9.86
C VAL A 657 27.73 32.18 -9.85
N ASP A 658 27.63 31.06 -9.13
CA ASP A 658 28.73 30.11 -9.03
C ASP A 658 28.57 28.99 -10.07
N ASN A 659 29.62 28.70 -10.85
CA ASN A 659 29.68 27.58 -11.80
C ASN A 659 28.57 27.54 -12.88
N MET A 660 27.99 28.69 -13.23
CA MET A 660 26.92 28.78 -14.24
C MET A 660 27.37 29.52 -15.51
N SER A 661 27.05 28.95 -16.67
CA SER A 661 27.20 29.65 -17.96
C SER A 661 26.01 30.57 -18.21
N LEU A 662 26.21 31.88 -18.06
CA LEU A 662 25.21 32.89 -18.36
C LEU A 662 25.31 33.36 -19.83
N THR A 663 24.16 33.60 -20.45
CA THR A 663 24.04 34.34 -21.71
C THR A 663 24.47 35.80 -21.54
N HIS A 664 24.69 36.52 -22.65
CA HIS A 664 25.07 37.93 -22.57
C HIS A 664 23.98 38.79 -21.89
N GLN A 665 22.71 38.56 -22.22
CA GLN A 665 21.58 39.27 -21.61
C GLN A 665 21.53 39.02 -20.09
N GLU A 666 21.69 37.76 -19.66
CA GLU A 666 21.69 37.41 -18.23
C GLU A 666 22.86 38.04 -17.47
N LYS A 667 24.07 38.10 -18.05
CA LYS A 667 25.22 38.75 -17.42
C LYS A 667 24.96 40.23 -17.17
N GLU A 668 24.40 40.94 -18.15
CA GLU A 668 24.06 42.35 -17.99
C GLU A 668 22.92 42.56 -16.97
N ILE A 669 21.90 41.69 -16.97
CA ILE A 669 20.82 41.73 -15.96
C ILE A 669 21.39 41.54 -14.55
N VAL A 670 22.24 40.52 -14.34
CA VAL A 670 22.86 40.25 -13.02
C VAL A 670 23.70 41.46 -12.57
N LYS A 671 24.53 42.02 -13.46
CA LYS A 671 25.37 43.18 -13.17
C LYS A 671 24.56 44.43 -12.83
N LEU A 672 23.38 44.62 -13.43
CA LEU A 672 22.45 45.67 -13.04
C LEU A 672 21.88 45.37 -11.64
N LEU A 673 21.38 44.16 -11.41
CA LEU A 673 20.76 43.76 -10.15
C LEU A 673 21.73 43.71 -8.95
N GLU A 674 23.04 43.64 -9.19
CA GLU A 674 24.07 43.84 -8.15
C GLU A 674 24.12 45.27 -7.60
N LYS A 675 23.65 46.26 -8.37
CA LYS A 675 23.68 47.68 -7.96
C LYS A 675 22.46 48.07 -7.13
N ARG A 676 21.28 47.55 -7.50
CA ARG A 676 19.99 47.75 -6.83
C ARG A 676 18.91 46.89 -7.50
N PRO A 677 17.70 46.81 -6.92
CA PRO A 677 16.52 46.31 -7.61
C PRO A 677 16.08 47.21 -8.78
N TYR A 678 15.57 46.58 -9.84
CA TYR A 678 15.04 47.24 -11.04
C TYR A 678 13.68 46.65 -11.43
N SER A 679 12.78 47.49 -11.92
CA SER A 679 11.54 47.02 -12.56
C SER A 679 11.83 46.31 -13.88
N LEU A 680 10.91 45.47 -14.35
CA LEU A 680 11.05 44.77 -15.63
C LEU A 680 11.23 45.75 -16.80
N ASP A 681 10.51 46.88 -16.79
CA ASP A 681 10.58 47.90 -17.84
C ASP A 681 11.91 48.65 -17.82
N GLU A 682 12.49 48.91 -16.64
CA GLU A 682 13.85 49.47 -16.55
C GLU A 682 14.87 48.50 -17.13
N LEU A 683 14.80 47.22 -16.76
CA LEU A 683 15.75 46.23 -17.23
C LEU A 683 15.68 46.09 -18.75
N ALA A 684 14.48 45.95 -19.31
CA ALA A 684 14.29 45.87 -20.76
C ALA A 684 14.94 47.05 -21.49
N LYS A 685 14.80 48.27 -20.94
CA LYS A 685 15.45 49.47 -21.47
C LYS A 685 16.98 49.41 -21.38
N TYR A 686 17.54 48.98 -20.27
CA TYR A 686 18.99 48.93 -20.07
C TYR A 686 19.69 47.81 -20.85
N VAL A 687 19.01 46.68 -21.07
CA VAL A 687 19.52 45.58 -21.92
C VAL A 687 19.06 45.69 -23.37
N GLU A 688 18.62 46.88 -23.79
CA GLU A 688 18.24 47.24 -25.16
C GLU A 688 17.27 46.25 -25.81
N THR A 689 16.35 45.72 -25.01
CA THR A 689 15.38 44.72 -25.44
C THR A 689 14.05 45.41 -25.78
N PRO A 690 13.45 45.18 -26.98
CA PRO A 690 12.28 45.93 -27.45
C PRO A 690 11.05 45.85 -26.54
N HIS A 691 10.92 44.74 -25.81
CA HIS A 691 9.81 44.51 -24.91
C HIS A 691 10.25 43.62 -23.74
N ARG A 692 9.74 43.90 -22.54
CA ARG A 692 10.04 43.16 -21.30
C ARG A 692 9.77 41.65 -21.36
N MET A 693 8.87 41.19 -22.23
CA MET A 693 8.62 39.74 -22.41
C MET A 693 9.79 39.00 -23.08
N LEU A 694 10.72 39.74 -23.69
CA LEU A 694 11.95 39.19 -24.28
C LEU A 694 13.11 39.19 -23.28
N LEU A 695 12.85 39.51 -22.00
CA LEU A 695 13.79 39.24 -20.92
C LEU A 695 13.75 37.74 -20.61
N HIS A 696 14.79 37.01 -21.01
CA HIS A 696 14.90 35.57 -20.75
C HIS A 696 15.37 35.33 -19.31
N LEU A 697 14.43 35.33 -18.37
CA LEU A 697 14.69 35.31 -16.93
C LEU A 697 14.59 33.92 -16.29
N THR A 698 13.92 32.98 -16.97
CA THR A 698 13.59 31.64 -16.43
C THR A 698 14.82 30.90 -15.91
N HIS A 699 15.94 30.94 -16.63
CA HIS A 699 17.15 30.25 -16.21
C HIS A 699 17.76 30.85 -14.93
N LEU A 700 17.73 32.18 -14.75
CA LEU A 700 18.15 32.83 -13.51
C LEU A 700 17.19 32.55 -12.34
N GLU A 701 15.88 32.47 -12.61
CA GLU A 701 14.82 32.21 -11.62
C GLU A 701 14.84 30.77 -11.12
N ASP A 702 14.94 29.79 -12.02
CA ASP A 702 14.97 28.35 -11.71
C ASP A 702 16.20 27.95 -10.86
N ASN A 703 17.25 28.77 -10.95
CA ASN A 703 18.48 28.64 -10.18
C ASN A 703 18.58 29.64 -9.02
N PHE A 704 17.47 30.34 -8.72
CA PHE A 704 17.32 31.24 -7.56
C PHE A 704 18.35 32.39 -7.50
N ILE A 705 18.96 32.76 -8.63
CA ILE A 705 19.89 33.89 -8.72
C ILE A 705 19.15 35.20 -8.50
N ILE A 706 17.92 35.28 -9.01
CA ILE A 706 17.05 36.45 -8.93
C ILE A 706 15.70 36.07 -8.32
N GLN A 707 15.03 37.06 -7.73
CA GLN A 707 13.69 36.92 -7.19
C GLN A 707 12.79 38.05 -7.70
N ARG A 708 11.58 37.68 -8.17
CA ARG A 708 10.50 38.62 -8.47
C ARG A 708 9.83 39.09 -7.20
N CYS A 709 9.59 40.39 -7.12
CA CYS A 709 8.80 41.03 -6.09
C CYS A 709 7.64 41.80 -6.72
N GLY A 710 6.48 41.82 -6.07
CA GLY A 710 5.26 42.43 -6.59
C GLY A 710 4.21 42.61 -5.48
N LEU A 711 3.01 43.07 -5.83
CA LEU A 711 1.93 43.27 -4.85
C LEU A 711 1.49 41.93 -4.25
N THR A 712 1.47 41.85 -2.92
CA THR A 712 1.08 40.65 -2.16
C THR A 712 0.07 40.98 -1.05
N PRO A 713 -0.66 39.99 -0.48
CA PRO A 713 -1.45 40.20 0.73
C PRO A 713 -0.65 40.82 1.87
N THR A 714 0.63 40.47 2.00
CA THR A 714 1.52 41.06 3.01
C THR A 714 1.69 42.56 2.81
N ASP A 715 1.80 43.07 1.58
CA ASP A 715 1.82 44.51 1.31
C ASP A 715 0.51 45.20 1.75
N LEU A 716 -0.64 44.55 1.53
CA LEU A 716 -1.94 45.06 1.96
C LEU A 716 -2.04 45.14 3.49
N LEU A 717 -1.43 44.18 4.22
CA LEU A 717 -1.37 44.22 5.67
C LEU A 717 -0.52 45.38 6.20
N HIS A 718 0.55 45.76 5.49
CA HIS A 718 1.34 46.96 5.80
C HIS A 718 0.53 48.24 5.57
N VAL A 719 -0.16 48.35 4.43
CA VAL A 719 -1.01 49.51 4.12
C VAL A 719 -2.16 49.67 5.13
N THR A 720 -2.78 48.56 5.54
CA THR A 720 -3.85 48.57 6.54
C THR A 720 -3.36 48.61 7.99
N LYS A 721 -2.03 48.69 8.21
CA LYS A 721 -1.37 48.71 9.53
C LYS A 721 -1.68 47.50 10.42
N LYS A 722 -2.14 46.39 9.81
CA LYS A 722 -2.35 45.09 10.50
C LYS A 722 -1.03 44.33 10.68
N PHE A 723 0.02 44.73 10.00
CA PHE A 723 1.37 44.20 10.12
C PHE A 723 2.38 45.31 9.80
N ASP A 724 3.45 45.47 10.58
CA ASP A 724 4.37 46.61 10.48
C ASP A 724 5.82 46.19 10.78
N ARG A 725 6.35 45.26 9.96
CA ARG A 725 7.73 44.75 10.13
C ARG A 725 8.70 45.33 9.11
N TRP A 726 8.22 45.67 7.92
CA TRP A 726 9.05 46.11 6.79
C TRP A 726 8.60 47.48 6.27
N ASP A 727 9.07 47.86 5.08
CA ASP A 727 8.90 49.21 4.55
C ASP A 727 7.46 49.49 4.09
N ASN A 728 6.66 50.07 4.98
CA ASN A 728 5.30 50.54 4.70
C ASN A 728 5.23 51.52 3.53
N LYS A 729 6.26 52.35 3.31
CA LYS A 729 6.26 53.36 2.24
C LYS A 729 6.38 52.69 0.87
N ALA A 730 7.10 51.57 0.79
CA ALA A 730 7.19 50.79 -0.44
C ALA A 730 5.85 50.12 -0.78
N SER A 731 5.19 49.51 0.21
CA SER A 731 3.86 48.92 0.03
C SER A 731 2.79 49.95 -0.35
N LEU A 732 2.81 51.13 0.28
CA LEU A 732 1.88 52.21 -0.08
C LEU A 732 2.03 52.62 -1.54
N LYS A 733 3.26 52.81 -2.03
CA LYS A 733 3.53 53.21 -3.43
C LYS A 733 3.07 52.18 -4.45
N ILE A 734 3.24 50.88 -4.20
CA ILE A 734 2.74 49.86 -5.14
C ILE A 734 1.20 49.82 -5.13
N CYS A 735 0.55 50.04 -3.99
CA CYS A 735 -0.91 50.15 -3.93
C CYS A 735 -1.42 51.43 -4.61
N GLU A 736 -0.73 52.56 -4.50
CA GLU A 736 -1.05 53.80 -5.24
C GLU A 736 -0.98 53.58 -6.76
N LEU A 737 0.04 52.84 -7.24
CA LEU A 737 0.14 52.46 -8.65
C LEU A 737 -1.05 51.62 -9.13
N VAL A 738 -1.47 50.63 -8.34
CA VAL A 738 -2.63 49.79 -8.68
C VAL A 738 -3.94 50.59 -8.56
N SER A 739 -4.04 51.48 -7.58
CA SER A 739 -5.17 52.39 -7.38
C SER A 739 -5.38 53.29 -8.61
N GLN A 740 -4.31 53.86 -9.19
CA GLN A 740 -4.40 54.67 -10.40
C GLN A 740 -4.95 53.92 -11.62
N ILE A 741 -4.68 52.61 -11.72
CA ILE A 741 -5.15 51.79 -12.84
C ILE A 741 -6.60 51.36 -12.65
N THR A 742 -6.95 51.01 -11.42
CA THR A 742 -8.27 50.44 -11.10
C THR A 742 -9.32 51.47 -10.71
N GLY A 743 -8.91 52.71 -10.40
CA GLY A 743 -9.79 53.78 -9.92
C GLY A 743 -10.28 53.59 -8.48
N LEU A 744 -9.82 52.55 -7.77
CA LEU A 744 -10.17 52.29 -6.37
C LEU A 744 -9.25 53.07 -5.45
N GLU A 745 -9.80 53.65 -4.38
CA GLU A 745 -8.99 54.25 -3.33
C GLU A 745 -8.10 53.20 -2.65
N VAL A 746 -6.88 53.59 -2.24
CA VAL A 746 -5.86 52.65 -1.75
C VAL A 746 -6.35 51.80 -0.57
N THR A 747 -7.09 52.41 0.37
CA THR A 747 -7.63 51.72 1.54
C THR A 747 -8.73 50.73 1.14
N GLU A 748 -9.64 51.14 0.24
CA GLU A 748 -10.72 50.29 -0.28
C GLU A 748 -10.15 49.11 -1.07
N LEU A 749 -9.16 49.36 -1.92
CA LEU A 749 -8.41 48.35 -2.66
C LEU A 749 -7.84 47.29 -1.71
N ALA A 750 -7.15 47.72 -0.67
CA ALA A 750 -6.51 46.81 0.28
C ALA A 750 -7.53 45.99 1.06
N GLU A 751 -8.61 46.60 1.54
CA GLU A 751 -9.68 45.89 2.25
C GLU A 751 -10.39 44.86 1.36
N LYS A 752 -10.74 45.25 0.14
CA LYS A 752 -11.42 44.38 -0.85
C LYS A 752 -10.57 43.16 -1.22
N LEU A 753 -9.26 43.35 -1.45
CA LEU A 753 -8.34 42.27 -1.77
C LEU A 753 -8.08 41.35 -0.57
N LEU A 754 -7.98 41.90 0.64
CA LEU A 754 -7.89 41.10 1.87
C LEU A 754 -9.17 40.27 2.11
N GLU A 755 -10.35 40.84 1.86
CA GLU A 755 -11.62 40.11 1.92
C GLU A 755 -11.67 38.97 0.88
N GLN A 756 -11.21 39.23 -0.35
CA GLN A 756 -11.10 38.21 -1.40
C GLN A 756 -10.17 37.07 -0.96
N PHE A 757 -9.03 37.38 -0.34
CA PHE A 757 -8.12 36.38 0.23
C PHE A 757 -8.81 35.53 1.32
N ILE A 758 -9.51 36.19 2.25
CA ILE A 758 -10.25 35.54 3.34
C ILE A 758 -11.33 34.60 2.80
N LYS A 759 -12.10 35.03 1.80
CA LYS A 759 -13.13 34.19 1.15
C LYS A 759 -12.51 32.97 0.48
N LYS A 760 -11.40 33.14 -0.26
CA LYS A 760 -10.66 32.01 -0.85
C LYS A 760 -10.16 31.03 0.21
N LEU A 761 -9.63 31.53 1.33
CA LEU A 761 -9.16 30.68 2.42
C LEU A 761 -10.32 29.90 3.08
N ALA A 762 -11.44 30.58 3.37
CA ALA A 762 -12.63 29.94 3.92
C ALA A 762 -13.21 28.86 2.98
N LYS A 763 -13.16 29.10 1.66
CA LYS A 763 -13.53 28.11 0.64
C LYS A 763 -12.68 26.84 0.73
N GLU A 764 -11.36 26.99 0.82
CA GLU A 764 -10.44 25.85 0.90
C GLU A 764 -10.63 25.03 2.19
N ILE A 765 -10.93 25.69 3.31
CA ILE A 765 -11.27 25.04 4.59
C ILE A 765 -12.56 24.23 4.46
N LEU A 766 -13.60 24.84 3.90
CA LEU A 766 -14.90 24.19 3.71
C LEU A 766 -14.80 22.99 2.75
N GLU A 767 -14.08 23.14 1.64
CA GLU A 767 -13.85 22.06 0.68
C GLU A 767 -13.11 20.88 1.31
N LYS A 768 -12.10 21.12 2.17
CA LYS A 768 -11.41 20.03 2.90
C LYS A 768 -12.39 19.22 3.76
N GLU A 769 -13.20 19.89 4.57
CA GLU A 769 -14.17 19.24 5.46
C GLU A 769 -15.23 18.45 4.68
N LEU A 770 -15.65 18.94 3.51
CA LEU A 770 -16.64 18.26 2.67
C LEU A 770 -16.06 17.01 1.98
N VAL A 771 -14.85 17.11 1.42
CA VAL A 771 -14.17 15.97 0.76
C VAL A 771 -13.95 14.81 1.73
N GLU A 772 -13.63 15.11 2.98
CA GLU A 772 -13.41 14.08 4.01
C GLU A 772 -14.67 13.23 4.28
N LYS A 773 -15.86 13.83 4.15
CA LYS A 773 -17.14 13.14 4.37
C LYS A 773 -17.66 12.43 3.13
N THR A 774 -17.43 12.98 1.94
CA THR A 774 -17.98 12.43 0.69
C THR A 774 -17.04 11.43 0.02
N GLY A 775 -15.74 11.49 0.32
CA GLY A 775 -14.71 10.70 -0.37
C GLY A 775 -14.51 11.08 -1.84
N HIS A 776 -15.21 12.11 -2.33
CA HIS A 776 -15.14 12.58 -3.71
C HIS A 776 -14.43 13.95 -3.77
N PRO A 777 -13.32 14.07 -4.52
CA PRO A 777 -12.54 15.30 -4.60
C PRO A 777 -13.19 16.43 -5.44
N ASP A 778 -14.18 16.11 -6.28
CA ASP A 778 -14.63 17.01 -7.37
C ASP A 778 -15.82 17.93 -7.04
N LEU A 779 -15.75 18.61 -5.90
CA LEU A 779 -16.64 19.76 -5.63
C LEU A 779 -16.39 20.92 -6.61
N LYS A 780 -15.23 20.96 -7.26
CA LYS A 780 -14.83 21.99 -8.23
C LYS A 780 -15.51 21.84 -9.60
N GLU A 781 -15.84 20.61 -10.01
CA GLU A 781 -16.47 20.36 -11.30
C GLU A 781 -17.98 20.62 -11.28
N SER A 782 -18.60 20.54 -10.09
CA SER A 782 -20.02 20.83 -9.92
C SER A 782 -20.27 22.34 -9.82
N LYS A 783 -20.76 22.93 -10.93
CA LYS A 783 -21.20 24.34 -10.96
C LYS A 783 -22.22 24.66 -9.86
N SER A 784 -23.13 23.73 -9.55
CA SER A 784 -24.11 23.90 -8.48
C SER A 784 -23.46 23.98 -7.10
N CYS A 785 -22.45 23.14 -6.81
CA CYS A 785 -21.71 23.22 -5.56
C CYS A 785 -20.93 24.53 -5.45
N GLN A 786 -20.32 25.00 -6.54
CA GLN A 786 -19.60 26.27 -6.57
C GLN A 786 -20.54 27.45 -6.24
N VAL A 787 -21.73 27.51 -6.84
CA VAL A 787 -22.72 28.55 -6.54
C VAL A 787 -23.15 28.52 -5.08
N ILE A 788 -23.41 27.33 -4.52
CA ILE A 788 -23.81 27.18 -3.11
C ILE A 788 -22.68 27.64 -2.18
N ILE A 789 -21.44 27.22 -2.43
CA ILE A 789 -20.28 27.63 -1.64
C ILE A 789 -20.07 29.15 -1.72
N ASP A 790 -20.17 29.72 -2.92
CA ASP A 790 -20.01 31.16 -3.11
C ASP A 790 -21.12 31.94 -2.41
N HIS A 791 -22.38 31.46 -2.40
CA HIS A 791 -23.46 32.05 -1.59
C HIS A 791 -23.20 31.96 -0.08
N ILE A 792 -22.70 30.83 0.42
CA ILE A 792 -22.33 30.67 1.84
C ILE A 792 -21.26 31.70 2.24
N LEU A 793 -20.26 31.93 1.38
CA LEU A 793 -19.11 32.79 1.68
C LEU A 793 -19.35 34.28 1.38
N SER A 794 -20.29 34.60 0.49
CA SER A 794 -20.65 35.98 0.14
C SER A 794 -21.70 36.58 1.07
N GLY A 795 -22.44 35.72 1.78
CA GLY A 795 -23.63 36.12 2.55
C GLY A 795 -24.89 36.13 1.67
N ALA A 796 -26.01 36.42 2.32
CA ALA A 796 -27.35 36.31 1.76
C ALA A 796 -27.54 37.09 0.45
N ASP A 797 -28.22 36.46 -0.51
CA ASP A 797 -28.87 37.12 -1.64
C ASP A 797 -30.16 37.82 -1.15
N LYS A 798 -30.73 38.73 -1.94
CA LYS A 798 -32.04 39.36 -1.71
C LYS A 798 -33.13 38.35 -1.34
N ASP A 799 -33.07 37.13 -1.87
CA ASP A 799 -34.12 36.12 -1.72
C ASP A 799 -33.75 34.96 -0.76
N HIS A 800 -32.46 34.72 -0.47
CA HIS A 800 -32.02 33.51 0.25
C HIS A 800 -30.81 33.75 1.17
N VAL A 801 -30.86 33.14 2.37
CA VAL A 801 -29.74 33.11 3.33
C VAL A 801 -29.20 31.68 3.42
N LEU A 802 -27.95 31.47 3.00
CA LEU A 802 -27.23 30.20 3.19
C LEU A 802 -26.05 30.43 4.13
N GLN A 803 -25.89 29.57 5.13
CA GLN A 803 -24.81 29.66 6.12
C GLN A 803 -24.19 28.29 6.36
N ALA A 804 -22.87 28.25 6.54
CA ALA A 804 -22.17 27.08 7.05
C ALA A 804 -21.87 27.27 8.54
N LYS A 805 -21.94 26.17 9.30
CA LYS A 805 -21.45 26.10 10.68
C LYS A 805 -20.57 24.87 10.82
N LEU A 806 -19.28 25.10 11.06
CA LEU A 806 -18.36 24.02 11.39
C LEU A 806 -18.49 23.66 12.88
N SER A 807 -18.78 22.39 13.16
CA SER A 807 -18.84 21.87 14.53
C SER A 807 -17.45 21.74 15.15
N LYS A 808 -16.44 21.45 14.33
CA LYS A 808 -15.03 21.39 14.72
C LYS A 808 -14.46 22.81 14.85
N PRO A 809 -13.66 23.11 15.90
CA PRO A 809 -12.90 24.34 15.97
C PRO A 809 -11.83 24.39 14.86
N ILE A 810 -11.46 25.60 14.45
CA ILE A 810 -10.31 25.86 13.58
C ILE A 810 -9.11 26.21 14.46
N ILE A 811 -8.02 25.46 14.36
CA ILE A 811 -6.72 25.80 14.95
C ILE A 811 -5.90 26.49 13.87
N ALA A 812 -5.50 27.73 14.12
CA ALA A 812 -4.77 28.53 13.15
C ALA A 812 -3.31 28.69 13.58
N ILE A 813 -2.40 28.29 12.70
CA ILE A 813 -0.94 28.35 12.90
C ILE A 813 -0.23 28.97 11.68
N GLY A 814 0.99 29.45 11.89
CA GLY A 814 1.74 30.22 10.91
C GLY A 814 1.68 31.73 11.18
N ALA A 815 2.70 32.46 10.74
CA ALA A 815 2.90 33.86 11.10
C ALA A 815 1.73 34.83 10.78
N PRO A 816 1.04 34.74 9.62
CA PRO A 816 0.04 35.74 9.25
C PRO A 816 -1.38 35.40 9.74
N VAL A 817 -1.59 34.31 10.47
CA VAL A 817 -2.95 33.81 10.76
C VAL A 817 -3.83 34.76 11.55
N LYS A 818 -3.24 35.55 12.45
CA LYS A 818 -3.95 36.57 13.24
C LYS A 818 -4.68 37.60 12.36
N ASN A 819 -4.22 37.78 11.12
CA ASN A 819 -4.76 38.76 10.19
C ASN A 819 -5.80 38.20 9.22
N PHE A 820 -5.80 36.87 8.99
CA PHE A 820 -6.67 36.23 7.98
C PHE A 820 -7.73 35.33 8.60
N LEU A 821 -7.37 34.49 9.57
CA LEU A 821 -8.24 33.42 10.07
C LEU A 821 -9.45 33.90 10.88
N PRO A 822 -9.41 35.02 11.63
CA PRO A 822 -10.62 35.56 12.26
C PRO A 822 -11.75 35.83 11.26
N GLY A 823 -11.42 36.35 10.08
CA GLY A 823 -12.40 36.57 9.01
C GLY A 823 -12.93 35.26 8.43
N ALA A 824 -12.04 34.30 8.16
CA ALA A 824 -12.44 33.02 7.59
C ALA A 824 -13.31 32.20 8.56
N ALA A 825 -12.95 32.16 9.85
CA ALA A 825 -13.72 31.48 10.89
C ALA A 825 -15.11 32.11 11.08
N LYS A 826 -15.22 33.44 10.94
CA LYS A 826 -16.51 34.14 10.98
C LYS A 826 -17.42 33.72 9.81
N LEU A 827 -16.90 33.63 8.59
CA LEU A 827 -17.66 33.16 7.42
C LEU A 827 -18.17 31.72 7.58
N LEU A 828 -17.45 30.90 8.34
CA LEU A 828 -17.75 29.48 8.55
C LEU A 828 -18.46 29.19 9.89
N ASN A 829 -18.82 30.23 10.64
CA ASN A 829 -19.36 30.15 12.01
C ASN A 829 -18.61 29.14 12.91
N ALA A 830 -17.27 29.14 12.82
CA ALA A 830 -16.40 28.19 13.50
C ALA A 830 -15.77 28.82 14.75
N ARG A 831 -15.54 28.01 15.80
CA ARG A 831 -14.71 28.44 16.94
C ARG A 831 -13.26 28.51 16.49
N LEU A 832 -12.62 29.67 16.63
CA LEU A 832 -11.21 29.87 16.29
C LEU A 832 -10.32 29.70 17.52
N ILE A 833 -9.21 28.98 17.36
CA ILE A 833 -8.15 28.80 18.35
C ILE A 833 -6.82 29.24 17.70
N ILE A 834 -6.16 30.22 18.31
CA ILE A 834 -4.80 30.64 17.92
C ILE A 834 -3.89 30.39 19.13
N PRO A 835 -3.01 29.37 19.11
CA PRO A 835 -2.10 29.09 20.22
C PRO A 835 -1.06 30.20 20.39
N LYS A 836 -0.42 30.31 21.57
CA LYS A 836 0.54 31.40 21.89
C LYS A 836 1.82 31.41 21.03
N ASN A 837 2.21 30.24 20.52
CA ASN A 837 3.41 30.04 19.70
C ASN A 837 3.04 29.63 18.27
N GLU A 838 1.98 30.24 17.74
CA GLU A 838 1.44 29.90 16.43
C GLU A 838 2.43 30.08 15.28
N ASP A 839 3.35 31.05 15.41
CA ASP A 839 4.33 31.46 14.41
C ASP A 839 5.48 30.46 14.20
N VAL A 840 5.70 29.56 15.18
CA VAL A 840 6.73 28.50 15.18
C VAL A 840 6.15 27.13 15.53
N ALA A 841 4.83 26.95 15.34
CA ALA A 841 4.14 25.70 15.66
C ALA A 841 4.78 24.49 14.97
N ASN A 842 5.26 24.66 13.74
CA ASN A 842 5.90 23.60 12.95
C ASN A 842 7.20 23.11 13.62
N ALA A 843 8.06 24.03 14.08
CA ALA A 843 9.26 23.69 14.82
C ALA A 843 8.93 23.00 16.15
N VAL A 844 7.90 23.46 16.88
CA VAL A 844 7.43 22.79 18.09
C VAL A 844 6.94 21.37 17.77
N GLY A 845 6.11 21.21 16.73
CA GLY A 845 5.62 19.91 16.30
C GLY A 845 6.72 18.95 15.86
N ALA A 846 7.79 19.47 15.24
CA ALA A 846 8.95 18.65 14.89
C ALA A 846 9.58 18.02 16.14
N ILE A 847 9.84 18.80 17.20
CA ILE A 847 10.51 18.30 18.40
C ILE A 847 9.60 17.51 19.35
N THR A 848 8.27 17.71 19.29
CA THR A 848 7.31 16.98 20.13
C THR A 848 6.72 15.74 19.46
N SER A 849 7.06 15.49 18.19
CA SER A 849 6.68 14.28 17.46
C SER A 849 7.26 13.01 18.08
N LYS A 850 6.64 11.86 17.77
CA LYS A 850 7.02 10.54 18.33
C LYS A 850 7.59 9.63 17.26
N ILE A 851 8.48 8.72 17.65
CA ILE A 851 8.93 7.63 16.78
C ILE A 851 7.82 6.58 16.77
N MET A 852 7.37 6.19 15.57
CA MET A 852 6.39 5.12 15.40
C MET A 852 6.86 4.11 14.37
N ILE A 853 7.04 2.87 14.80
CA ILE A 853 7.42 1.75 13.95
C ILE A 853 6.27 0.77 13.88
N ARG A 854 5.89 0.37 12.66
CA ARG A 854 4.86 -0.63 12.41
C ARG A 854 5.36 -1.66 11.41
N ARG A 855 5.27 -2.95 11.75
CA ARG A 855 5.57 -4.08 10.86
C ARG A 855 4.46 -5.12 10.93
N LYS A 856 4.26 -5.83 9.82
CA LYS A 856 3.22 -6.85 9.70
C LYS A 856 3.82 -8.16 9.19
N ALA A 857 3.30 -9.28 9.69
CA ALA A 857 3.54 -10.61 9.12
C ALA A 857 2.18 -11.29 8.93
N THR A 858 2.02 -12.05 7.84
CA THR A 858 0.77 -12.76 7.55
C THR A 858 1.04 -14.25 7.48
N ILE A 859 0.25 -15.04 8.20
CA ILE A 859 0.31 -16.50 8.22
C ILE A 859 -0.84 -17.01 7.37
N LYS A 860 -0.57 -17.80 6.34
CA LYS A 860 -1.60 -18.35 5.43
C LYS A 860 -1.51 -19.88 5.35
N PRO A 861 -2.61 -20.59 5.15
CA PRO A 861 -2.56 -22.01 4.81
C PRO A 861 -1.86 -22.23 3.46
N ASP A 862 -1.03 -23.26 3.40
CA ASP A 862 -0.40 -23.75 2.17
C ASP A 862 -1.22 -24.93 1.58
N GLN A 863 -1.03 -25.22 0.29
CA GLN A 863 -1.69 -26.31 -0.44
C GLN A 863 -1.37 -27.71 0.12
N GLU A 864 -0.25 -27.85 0.85
CA GLU A 864 0.20 -29.10 1.48
C GLU A 864 -0.33 -29.29 2.91
N GLY A 865 -1.21 -28.41 3.40
CA GLY A 865 -1.76 -28.46 4.77
C GLY A 865 -0.85 -27.85 5.84
N GLY A 866 0.24 -27.20 5.44
CA GLY A 866 1.09 -26.38 6.31
C GLY A 866 0.66 -24.91 6.37
N PHE A 867 1.54 -24.06 6.93
CA PHE A 867 1.35 -22.62 7.08
C PHE A 867 2.59 -21.87 6.57
N LEU A 868 2.36 -20.91 5.68
CA LEU A 868 3.39 -20.02 5.13
C LEU A 868 3.35 -18.67 5.83
N ILE A 869 4.53 -18.11 6.15
CA ILE A 869 4.65 -16.76 6.70
C ILE A 869 5.14 -15.79 5.62
N GLU A 870 4.32 -14.78 5.34
CA GLU A 870 4.64 -13.67 4.41
C GLU A 870 5.02 -12.40 5.18
N GLY A 871 5.91 -11.59 4.60
CA GLY A 871 6.31 -10.28 5.14
C GLY A 871 7.51 -10.31 6.10
N LEU A 872 8.16 -11.47 6.24
CA LEU A 872 9.41 -11.68 6.97
C LEU A 872 10.43 -12.36 6.03
N GLU A 873 11.72 -12.23 6.34
CA GLU A 873 12.80 -12.81 5.55
C GLU A 873 12.83 -14.36 5.63
N GLY A 874 13.16 -15.03 4.53
CA GLY A 874 13.41 -16.48 4.48
C GLY A 874 12.19 -17.39 4.25
N ASN A 875 11.04 -16.84 3.82
CA ASN A 875 9.82 -17.52 3.34
C ASN A 875 9.59 -18.93 3.96
N ARG A 876 9.36 -18.98 5.28
CA ARG A 876 9.37 -20.24 6.04
C ARG A 876 7.99 -20.91 6.08
N GLN A 877 7.98 -22.22 5.81
CA GLN A 877 6.81 -23.09 5.97
C GLN A 877 6.82 -23.82 7.32
N PHE A 878 5.66 -23.95 7.94
CA PHE A 878 5.45 -24.63 9.21
C PHE A 878 4.35 -25.67 9.09
N SER A 879 4.53 -26.86 9.66
CA SER A 879 3.48 -27.89 9.69
C SER A 879 2.40 -27.64 10.76
N LYS A 880 2.62 -26.70 11.69
CA LYS A 880 1.70 -26.38 12.80
C LYS A 880 1.47 -24.87 12.92
N PHE A 881 0.21 -24.47 13.04
CA PHE A 881 -0.19 -23.07 13.15
C PHE A 881 0.44 -22.35 14.34
N ASP A 882 0.39 -22.94 15.53
CA ASP A 882 0.90 -22.31 16.75
C ASP A 882 2.40 -22.02 16.66
N ARG A 883 3.16 -22.87 15.96
CA ARG A 883 4.59 -22.65 15.69
C ARG A 883 4.82 -21.51 14.70
N ALA A 884 3.97 -21.38 13.69
CA ALA A 884 4.03 -20.27 12.76
C ALA A 884 3.73 -18.93 13.46
N VAL A 885 2.73 -18.91 14.35
CA VAL A 885 2.36 -17.73 15.17
C VAL A 885 3.51 -17.35 16.10
N GLU A 886 4.02 -18.30 16.90
CA GLU A 886 5.13 -18.08 17.82
C GLU A 886 6.37 -17.52 17.11
N HIS A 887 6.72 -18.08 15.94
CA HIS A 887 7.84 -17.60 15.16
C HIS A 887 7.60 -16.19 14.61
N ALA A 888 6.44 -15.94 13.98
CA ALA A 888 6.10 -14.63 13.43
C ALA A 888 6.08 -13.52 14.49
N GLU A 889 5.54 -13.80 15.68
CA GLU A 889 5.53 -12.85 16.80
C GLU A 889 6.95 -12.51 17.27
N ASN A 890 7.80 -13.52 17.47
CA ASN A 890 9.18 -13.32 17.92
C ASN A 890 10.02 -12.51 16.91
N GLU A 891 9.93 -12.86 15.62
CA GLU A 891 10.65 -12.16 14.56
C GLU A 891 10.14 -10.71 14.41
N LEU A 892 8.81 -10.49 14.45
CA LEU A 892 8.24 -9.14 14.41
C LEU A 892 8.70 -8.28 15.60
N VAL A 893 8.71 -8.84 16.82
CA VAL A 893 9.17 -8.15 18.03
C VAL A 893 10.66 -7.79 17.90
N CYS A 894 11.50 -8.72 17.45
CA CYS A 894 12.92 -8.50 17.24
C CYS A 894 13.15 -7.39 16.21
N LEU A 895 12.49 -7.49 15.04
CA LEU A 895 12.57 -6.53 13.95
C LEU A 895 12.14 -5.13 14.38
N VAL A 896 10.97 -5.00 15.02
CA VAL A 896 10.45 -3.69 15.47
C VAL A 896 11.34 -3.07 16.54
N ARG A 897 11.91 -3.84 17.47
CA ARG A 897 12.89 -3.32 18.45
C ARG A 897 14.19 -2.88 17.79
N LYS A 898 14.72 -3.68 16.85
CA LYS A 898 15.93 -3.34 16.10
C LYS A 898 15.74 -2.02 15.35
N ILE A 899 14.62 -1.89 14.64
CA ILE A 899 14.28 -0.66 13.92
C ILE A 899 14.06 0.50 14.91
N GLY A 900 13.31 0.31 16.00
CA GLY A 900 13.09 1.36 17.00
C GLY A 900 14.39 1.93 17.57
N ARG A 901 15.36 1.07 17.88
CA ARG A 901 16.71 1.49 18.31
C ARG A 901 17.44 2.25 17.21
N ALA A 902 17.43 1.76 15.97
CA ALA A 902 18.04 2.45 14.82
C ALA A 902 17.35 3.80 14.52
N SER A 903 16.06 3.93 14.83
CA SER A 903 15.29 5.17 14.72
C SER A 903 15.51 6.13 15.90
N GLY A 904 16.22 5.72 16.96
CA GLY A 904 16.60 6.59 18.07
C GLY A 904 15.69 6.55 19.30
N THR A 905 15.00 5.43 19.56
CA THR A 905 14.23 5.24 20.80
C THR A 905 14.64 3.97 21.56
N SER A 906 14.73 4.09 22.89
CA SER A 906 14.95 2.98 23.83
C SER A 906 13.66 2.27 24.24
N GLU A 907 12.50 2.69 23.72
CA GLU A 907 11.23 2.00 23.98
C GLU A 907 11.30 0.53 23.55
N THR A 908 10.78 -0.36 24.41
CA THR A 908 10.81 -1.82 24.17
C THR A 908 9.43 -2.46 24.18
N SER A 909 8.42 -1.71 24.62
CA SER A 909 7.02 -2.11 24.67
C SER A 909 6.45 -2.12 23.26
N ILE A 910 5.97 -3.29 22.82
CA ILE A 910 5.38 -3.47 21.51
C ILE A 910 3.92 -3.88 21.70
N LYS A 911 3.02 -3.19 21.01
CA LYS A 911 1.62 -3.61 20.88
C LYS A 911 1.52 -4.54 19.68
N ILE A 912 1.04 -5.76 19.89
CA ILE A 912 0.71 -6.70 18.80
C ILE A 912 -0.81 -6.69 18.63
N HIS A 913 -1.23 -6.49 17.38
CA HIS A 913 -2.62 -6.58 16.95
C HIS A 913 -2.78 -7.79 16.03
N VAL A 914 -3.76 -8.64 16.32
CA VAL A 914 -4.02 -9.90 15.62
C VAL A 914 -5.36 -9.81 14.91
N GLU A 915 -5.36 -10.03 13.61
CA GLU A 915 -6.55 -10.03 12.76
C GLU A 915 -6.64 -11.33 11.96
N ASP A 916 -7.72 -12.09 12.14
CA ASP A 916 -7.98 -13.32 11.41
C ASP A 916 -8.95 -13.09 10.23
N LYS A 917 -8.59 -13.59 9.05
CA LYS A 917 -9.46 -13.55 7.87
C LYS A 917 -10.20 -14.87 7.73
N ILE A 918 -11.45 -14.88 8.18
CA ILE A 918 -12.31 -16.07 8.19
C ILE A 918 -13.66 -15.79 7.49
N PRO A 919 -13.70 -15.68 6.16
CA PRO A 919 -14.96 -15.58 5.44
C PRO A 919 -15.80 -16.85 5.57
N ALA A 920 -17.12 -16.70 5.44
CA ALA A 920 -18.03 -17.83 5.30
C ALA A 920 -18.13 -18.23 3.82
N THR A 921 -18.14 -19.53 3.53
CA THR A 921 -18.48 -20.05 2.19
C THR A 921 -19.96 -19.83 1.89
N ALA A 922 -20.37 -20.06 0.64
CA ALA A 922 -21.77 -20.02 0.23
C ALA A 922 -22.68 -20.95 1.07
N ASN A 923 -22.10 -21.97 1.69
CA ASN A 923 -22.79 -22.94 2.54
C ASN A 923 -22.72 -22.57 4.04
N GLY A 924 -22.21 -21.38 4.38
CA GLY A 924 -22.09 -20.87 5.75
C GLY A 924 -20.90 -21.40 6.55
N SER A 925 -20.03 -22.22 5.96
CA SER A 925 -18.88 -22.79 6.68
C SER A 925 -17.72 -21.79 6.75
N PRO A 926 -17.11 -21.55 7.92
CA PRO A 926 -15.98 -20.63 8.05
C PRO A 926 -14.71 -21.21 7.42
N VAL A 927 -14.04 -20.43 6.58
CA VAL A 927 -12.76 -20.80 5.94
C VAL A 927 -11.68 -19.88 6.46
N PHE A 928 -10.63 -20.45 7.06
CA PHE A 928 -9.49 -19.66 7.48
C PHE A 928 -8.60 -19.34 6.27
N LEU A 929 -8.52 -18.06 5.89
CA LEU A 929 -7.64 -17.60 4.81
C LEU A 929 -6.27 -17.14 5.33
N GLY A 930 -6.17 -16.78 6.61
CA GLY A 930 -4.91 -16.40 7.22
C GLY A 930 -5.06 -15.49 8.44
N ARG A 931 -3.96 -15.32 9.18
CA ARG A 931 -3.82 -14.46 10.35
C ARG A 931 -2.81 -13.36 10.05
N THR A 932 -3.15 -12.11 10.31
CA THR A 932 -2.22 -10.97 10.21
C THR A 932 -1.81 -10.53 11.60
N LEU A 933 -0.51 -10.52 11.87
CA LEU A 933 0.08 -9.96 13.08
C LEU A 933 0.66 -8.59 12.73
N THR A 934 0.22 -7.54 13.41
CA THR A 934 0.79 -6.20 13.29
C THR A 934 1.49 -5.82 14.60
N ALA A 935 2.80 -5.68 14.57
CA ALA A 935 3.59 -5.17 15.69
C ALA A 935 3.79 -3.65 15.55
N GLN A 936 3.50 -2.91 16.62
CA GLN A 936 3.65 -1.46 16.69
C GLN A 936 4.44 -1.03 17.93
N LEU A 937 5.41 -0.15 17.72
CA LEU A 937 6.19 0.50 18.78
C LEU A 937 6.00 2.02 18.64
N LYS A 938 5.69 2.69 19.75
CA LYS A 938 5.52 4.15 19.85
C LYS A 938 6.38 4.65 20.99
N GLY A 939 7.42 5.43 20.68
CA GLY A 939 8.40 5.91 21.65
C GLY A 939 8.73 7.39 21.46
N LYS A 940 9.18 8.05 22.53
CA LYS A 940 9.87 9.34 22.41
C LYS A 940 11.31 9.09 21.95
N PRO A 941 11.93 10.02 21.20
CA PRO A 941 13.38 9.99 20.99
C PRO A 941 14.09 10.08 22.35
N ASP A 942 15.18 9.34 22.53
CA ASP A 942 15.99 9.39 23.74
C ASP A 942 17.48 9.14 23.42
N MET A 943 18.35 9.45 24.40
CA MET A 943 19.79 9.28 24.26
C MET A 943 20.16 7.79 24.38
N LEU A 944 20.26 7.10 23.25
CA LEU A 944 20.84 5.76 23.20
C LEU A 944 22.37 5.86 23.29
N PRO A 945 23.04 5.04 24.11
CA PRO A 945 24.50 4.96 24.08
C PRO A 945 24.92 4.56 22.67
N LYS A 946 25.77 5.36 22.02
CA LYS A 946 26.37 5.02 20.72
C LYS A 946 26.98 3.62 20.83
N GLN A 947 26.35 2.63 20.19
CA GLN A 947 27.01 1.34 20.00
C GLN A 947 28.24 1.61 19.17
N LYS A 948 29.42 1.19 19.66
CA LYS A 948 30.60 1.06 18.80
C LYS A 948 30.14 0.38 17.52
N SER A 949 30.41 0.98 16.37
CA SER A 949 30.16 0.35 15.09
C SER A 949 30.71 -1.07 15.16
N LEU A 950 29.82 -2.05 15.13
CA LEU A 950 30.19 -3.39 14.69
C LEU A 950 30.66 -3.14 13.27
N GLY A 951 31.98 -3.24 13.07
CA GLY A 951 32.62 -2.93 11.81
C GLY A 951 31.93 -3.63 10.65
N GLN A 952 32.05 -3.02 9.48
CA GLN A 952 31.68 -3.50 8.14
C GLN A 952 32.21 -4.92 7.83
N SER A 953 31.76 -5.95 8.55
CA SER A 953 32.23 -7.34 8.42
C SER A 953 31.15 -8.38 8.66
N ALA A 954 29.86 -7.99 8.70
CA ALA A 954 28.74 -8.93 8.69
C ALA A 954 27.91 -8.87 7.39
N LEU A 955 28.51 -8.32 6.33
CA LEU A 955 28.17 -8.55 4.93
C LEU A 955 29.48 -8.98 4.25
N ALA A 956 29.84 -10.23 4.48
CA ALA A 956 30.85 -10.98 3.75
C ALA A 956 30.25 -12.35 3.44
#